data_AF-A0A932MJL4-F1
#
_entry.id   AF-A0A932MJL4-F1
#
_cell.length_a   1.000
_cell.length_b   1.000
_cell.length_c   1.000
_cell.angle_alpha   90.00
_cell.angle_beta   90.00
_cell.angle_gamma   90.00
#
_symmetry.space_group_name_H-M   'P 1'
#
loop_
_entity.id
_entity.type
_entity.pdbx_description
1 polymer ?
#
loop_
_entity_poly.entity_id
_entity_poly.type
_entity_poly.pdbx_seq_one_letter_code
_entity_poly.pdbx_strand_id
1 'polypeptide(L)'
;MVLSLSVPGLLHGQERGGDYRPVITILREFIQQEMQDKNIPALSVALVEDQTIIWAEGFGFADPEKKIPATYETLYRAGSVSKLFTDIGIMQLVERGEIDLDAPITRYLPSFQPRNPFRKPITLRQLMSHRSGLVRESPVGHYFDPNEPSLAATIESLNGAALVYEPGTRTKYSNAGVATVGAVLERMKGVPFEAYIQDAVLDRIGMGSSSFAQTGRVREQLARGTMWTVDGRTFPAPTFQLGTGPAGNLTSNVIDLGKFLAALFNGGEGEKGRVLKPQTLAQMWVPQFVPVERRSGFGLGFAISDFEGYLRVGHGGAVYGFSTELAALPEEKLGIVLMASVDVVNAVLTRMADYAFHFMLAYREGEARPVIQPTFPIHPADVPRLAGLYTKGAKSVRLINRNGTLVAATGSRTGLKLKLSGSLLVTDDRLSVGMQFLMISPDALVVDRDTLIRTEERKPQPVPDRWKGLLGEYGWDHNILYILEKDGKLMCLIEWFDLYPLREIKRDEYEFPEYGLYPGERLRFRREKNGKIIGVEAAGVLFQRRKIDGEEGGTFKIRPLKPIEALRTEALAAQPPREEGEFYKSDLVSLSSLDSTIKLDIRYASKNNFMNSVFYSEAKAFLQRPAAEALVRAHRKLKDLGYGLMIHDGYRPWFVTKMFWDATPEEKRVFVADPLKGSRHNRGCAVDLTLYDLKIGKPVEMVSGYDEFSDRAFPEYPGGTSLQRWHREVLRSAMEAEGFDVYEWEWWHFDYRDWRRYPIGTLRFEAIP
;
A
#
# COMPACT_ATOMS: atom_id res chain seq x y z
N MET A 1 25.91 9.85 -19.70
CA MET A 1 26.71 11.09 -19.62
C MET A 1 25.81 12.14 -18.98
N VAL A 2 25.78 12.17 -17.65
CA VAL A 2 24.89 13.04 -16.86
C VAL A 2 25.73 14.23 -16.41
N LEU A 3 25.31 15.43 -16.81
CA LEU A 3 25.94 16.69 -16.42
C LEU A 3 25.72 16.90 -14.93
N SER A 4 26.80 16.78 -14.15
CA SER A 4 26.94 17.35 -12.82
C SER A 4 26.83 18.88 -12.94
N LEU A 5 25.61 19.42 -12.81
CA LEU A 5 25.43 20.86 -12.59
C LEU A 5 25.72 21.14 -11.12
N SER A 6 26.95 21.59 -10.86
CA SER A 6 27.34 22.20 -9.59
C SER A 6 26.51 23.45 -9.35
N VAL A 7 25.82 23.52 -8.22
CA VAL A 7 25.10 24.72 -7.74
C VAL A 7 26.11 25.87 -7.56
N PRO A 8 25.94 27.03 -8.20
CA PRO A 8 26.78 28.19 -7.92
C PRO A 8 26.38 28.77 -6.55
N GLY A 9 27.26 28.66 -5.55
CA GLY A 9 27.08 29.30 -4.23
C GLY A 9 27.46 28.47 -3.00
N LEU A 10 27.67 27.17 -3.15
CA LEU A 10 28.20 26.31 -2.08
C LEU A 10 29.71 26.16 -2.26
N LEU A 11 30.46 27.10 -1.72
CA LEU A 11 31.87 27.03 -1.34
C LEU A 11 32.24 28.49 -1.06
N HIS A 12 32.21 28.89 0.22
CA HIS A 12 33.08 29.89 0.85
C HIS A 12 32.54 30.09 2.28
N GLY A 13 33.04 29.27 3.21
CA GLY A 13 32.74 29.36 4.64
C GLY A 13 33.43 28.24 5.42
N GLN A 14 34.64 28.54 5.93
CA GLN A 14 35.46 27.80 6.91
C GLN A 14 35.53 26.26 6.86
N GLU A 15 36.75 25.75 6.71
CA GLU A 15 37.18 24.35 6.79
C GLU A 15 36.80 23.68 8.13
N ARG A 16 35.55 23.24 8.26
CA ARG A 16 35.12 22.26 9.27
C ARG A 16 34.28 21.11 8.72
N GLY A 17 34.00 21.08 7.41
CA GLY A 17 33.23 20.02 6.78
C GLY A 17 34.10 18.92 6.17
N GLY A 18 33.71 17.66 6.35
CA GLY A 18 34.36 16.51 5.72
C GLY A 18 34.08 16.44 4.21
N ASP A 19 35.05 15.98 3.42
CA ASP A 19 34.81 15.67 1.99
C ASP A 19 33.98 14.39 1.81
N TYR A 20 32.66 14.50 1.88
CA TYR A 20 31.75 13.35 1.72
C TYR A 20 31.56 12.89 0.27
N ARG A 21 32.34 13.37 -0.72
CA ARG A 21 32.20 12.91 -2.13
C ARG A 21 32.22 11.38 -2.29
N PRO A 22 33.10 10.62 -1.59
CA PRO A 22 33.07 9.16 -1.64
C PRO A 22 31.74 8.61 -1.11
N VAL A 23 31.28 9.08 0.07
CA VAL A 23 29.99 8.68 0.68
C VAL A 23 28.81 8.95 -0.26
N ILE A 24 28.75 10.14 -0.84
CA ILE A 24 27.69 10.57 -1.77
C ILE A 24 27.64 9.66 -3.00
N THR A 25 28.79 9.27 -3.55
CA THR A 25 28.85 8.42 -4.76
C THR A 25 28.19 7.06 -4.51
N ILE A 26 28.44 6.50 -3.34
CA ILE A 26 27.94 5.18 -2.93
C ILE A 26 26.44 5.24 -2.66
N LEU A 27 26.01 6.27 -1.92
CA LEU A 27 24.60 6.48 -1.62
C LEU A 27 23.80 6.72 -2.90
N ARG A 28 24.36 7.42 -3.89
CA ARG A 28 23.73 7.63 -5.20
C ARG A 28 23.43 6.30 -5.89
N GLU A 29 24.41 5.42 -6.00
CA GLU A 29 24.24 4.09 -6.62
C GLU A 29 23.23 3.24 -5.84
N PHE A 30 23.33 3.26 -4.51
CA PHE A 30 22.42 2.52 -3.65
C PHE A 30 20.97 2.99 -3.78
N ILE A 31 20.74 4.30 -3.77
CA ILE A 31 19.41 4.90 -3.93
C ILE A 31 18.82 4.52 -5.28
N GLN A 32 19.60 4.64 -6.37
CA GLN A 32 19.14 4.26 -7.70
C GLN A 32 18.75 2.78 -7.79
N GLN A 33 19.53 1.89 -7.16
CA GLN A 33 19.26 0.46 -7.13
C GLN A 33 17.97 0.13 -6.36
N GLU A 34 17.77 0.74 -5.19
CA GLU A 34 16.56 0.55 -4.39
C GLU A 34 15.32 1.13 -5.10
N MET A 35 15.44 2.30 -5.73
CA MET A 35 14.35 2.89 -6.52
C MET A 35 13.94 2.01 -7.69
N GLN A 36 14.91 1.43 -8.42
CA GLN A 36 14.64 0.53 -9.53
C GLN A 36 13.96 -0.75 -9.03
N ASP A 37 14.50 -1.38 -7.99
CA ASP A 37 13.97 -2.66 -7.49
C ASP A 37 12.59 -2.53 -6.84
N LYS A 38 12.29 -1.39 -6.22
CA LYS A 38 10.98 -1.10 -5.59
C LYS A 38 10.04 -0.31 -6.49
N ASN A 39 10.43 0.01 -7.72
CA ASN A 39 9.70 0.90 -8.63
C ASN A 39 9.22 2.19 -7.94
N ILE A 40 10.13 2.94 -7.34
CA ILE A 40 9.88 4.25 -6.73
C ILE A 40 9.99 5.30 -7.85
N PRO A 41 8.91 6.02 -8.21
CA PRO A 41 8.94 6.90 -9.40
C PRO A 41 9.84 8.13 -9.24
N ALA A 42 9.79 8.78 -8.07
CA ALA A 42 10.61 9.92 -7.72
C ALA A 42 11.06 9.83 -6.26
N LEU A 43 12.30 10.25 -6.01
CA LEU A 43 12.87 10.41 -4.67
C LEU A 43 13.81 11.60 -4.65
N SER A 44 13.76 12.40 -3.60
CA SER A 44 14.76 13.45 -3.33
C SER A 44 15.42 13.20 -1.97
N VAL A 45 16.69 13.59 -1.86
CA VAL A 45 17.51 13.42 -0.66
C VAL A 45 18.26 14.71 -0.32
N ALA A 46 18.46 14.97 0.97
CA ALA A 46 19.44 15.94 1.45
C ALA A 46 20.22 15.38 2.65
N LEU A 47 21.54 15.55 2.67
CA LEU A 47 22.40 15.30 3.82
C LEU A 47 22.86 16.62 4.44
N VAL A 48 22.83 16.68 5.75
CA VAL A 48 23.18 17.85 6.55
C VAL A 48 24.29 17.49 7.52
N GLU A 49 25.33 18.32 7.55
CA GLU A 49 26.36 18.31 8.59
C GLU A 49 26.40 19.70 9.22
N ASP A 50 26.20 19.76 10.54
CA ASP A 50 26.14 20.99 11.31
C ASP A 50 25.11 21.98 10.73
N GLN A 51 25.50 23.14 10.19
CA GLN A 51 24.57 24.09 9.57
C GLN A 51 24.53 23.99 8.04
N THR A 52 25.22 23.00 7.45
CA THR A 52 25.46 22.94 6.00
C THR A 52 24.76 21.74 5.36
N ILE A 53 24.01 22.00 4.29
CA ILE A 53 23.53 20.94 3.39
C ILE A 53 24.71 20.53 2.52
N ILE A 54 25.32 19.38 2.82
CA ILE A 54 26.53 18.87 2.14
C ILE A 54 26.19 18.13 0.83
N TRP A 55 24.96 17.66 0.69
CA TRP A 55 24.45 17.05 -0.54
C TRP A 55 22.95 17.22 -0.64
N ALA A 56 22.44 17.53 -1.84
CA ALA A 56 21.03 17.44 -2.16
C ALA A 56 20.84 17.02 -3.62
N GLU A 57 19.96 16.05 -3.88
CA GLU A 57 19.76 15.49 -5.21
C GLU A 57 18.33 14.95 -5.37
N GLY A 58 17.84 14.93 -6.61
CA GLY A 58 16.58 14.30 -7.00
C GLY A 58 16.82 13.18 -8.01
N PHE A 59 15.99 12.14 -7.93
CA PHE A 59 16.10 10.92 -8.72
C PHE A 59 14.74 10.57 -9.34
N GLY A 60 14.76 10.01 -10.55
CA GLY A 60 13.56 9.60 -11.27
C GLY A 60 12.75 10.79 -11.80
N PHE A 61 11.43 10.65 -11.84
CA PHE A 61 10.52 11.62 -12.44
C PHE A 61 9.44 12.06 -11.46
N ALA A 62 9.37 13.36 -11.17
CA ALA A 62 8.30 13.97 -10.38
C ALA A 62 6.93 13.82 -11.08
N ASP A 63 6.90 13.82 -12.42
CA ASP A 63 5.73 13.42 -13.22
C ASP A 63 6.20 12.42 -14.30
N PRO A 64 6.01 11.10 -14.09
CA PRO A 64 6.45 10.08 -15.05
C PRO A 64 5.76 10.17 -16.42
N GLU A 65 4.49 10.59 -16.47
CA GLU A 65 3.74 10.74 -17.73
C GLU A 65 4.31 11.88 -18.57
N LYS A 66 4.60 13.01 -17.94
CA LYS A 66 5.19 14.19 -18.59
C LYS A 66 6.72 14.13 -18.67
N LYS A 67 7.35 13.10 -18.11
CA LYS A 67 8.81 12.94 -17.99
C LYS A 67 9.49 14.15 -17.33
N ILE A 68 8.84 14.75 -16.34
CA ILE A 68 9.43 15.85 -15.55
C ILE A 68 10.39 15.23 -14.55
N PRO A 69 11.70 15.52 -14.59
CA PRO A 69 12.66 14.94 -13.67
C PRO A 69 12.41 15.42 -12.24
N ALA A 70 12.64 14.54 -11.26
CA ALA A 70 12.67 14.96 -9.86
C ALA A 70 13.97 15.73 -9.58
N THR A 71 13.89 16.75 -8.74
CA THR A 71 15.04 17.56 -8.29
C THR A 71 15.03 17.66 -6.77
N TYR A 72 16.08 18.24 -6.18
CA TYR A 72 16.09 18.55 -4.75
C TYR A 72 15.03 19.61 -4.35
N GLU A 73 14.44 20.32 -5.32
CA GLU A 73 13.40 21.34 -5.10
C GLU A 73 11.98 20.80 -5.27
N THR A 74 11.82 19.59 -5.84
CA THR A 74 10.53 18.94 -6.02
C THR A 74 9.75 18.90 -4.72
N LEU A 75 8.48 19.33 -4.77
CA LEU A 75 7.61 19.29 -3.60
C LEU A 75 6.98 17.91 -3.44
N TYR A 76 6.90 17.47 -2.18
CA TYR A 76 6.24 16.25 -1.74
C TYR A 76 5.39 16.57 -0.50
N ARG A 77 4.34 15.79 -0.24
CA ARG A 77 3.64 15.86 1.05
C ARG A 77 4.51 15.17 2.11
N ALA A 78 4.90 15.90 3.15
CA ALA A 78 5.79 15.41 4.20
C ALA A 78 5.09 14.48 5.21
N GLY A 79 3.76 14.36 5.14
CA GLY A 79 2.96 13.55 6.04
C GLY A 79 3.20 13.93 7.50
N SER A 80 3.44 12.93 8.35
CA SER A 80 3.52 13.13 9.80
C SER A 80 4.73 13.94 10.29
N VAL A 81 5.71 14.26 9.45
CA VAL A 81 6.75 15.25 9.76
C VAL A 81 6.13 16.63 10.10
N SER A 82 4.91 16.91 9.59
CA SER A 82 4.10 18.07 9.96
C SER A 82 3.98 18.32 11.47
N LYS A 83 3.92 17.24 12.26
CA LYS A 83 3.70 17.31 13.72
C LYS A 83 4.82 18.09 14.43
N LEU A 84 6.06 17.94 13.95
CA LEU A 84 7.22 18.63 14.50
C LEU A 84 7.01 20.15 14.50
N PHE A 85 6.50 20.70 13.40
CA PHE A 85 6.27 22.12 13.24
C PHE A 85 5.12 22.64 14.11
N THR A 86 4.03 21.87 14.19
CA THR A 86 2.90 22.16 15.09
C THR A 86 3.36 22.25 16.54
N ASP A 87 4.15 21.26 16.99
CA ASP A 87 4.60 21.16 18.37
C ASP A 87 5.65 22.24 18.70
N ILE A 88 6.54 22.58 17.75
CA ILE A 88 7.44 23.73 17.85
C ILE A 88 6.65 25.04 18.05
N GLY A 89 5.56 25.24 17.29
CA GLY A 89 4.70 26.41 17.43
C GLY A 89 4.13 26.55 18.85
N ILE A 90 3.75 25.46 19.50
CA ILE A 90 3.33 25.47 20.92
C ILE A 90 4.51 25.70 21.86
N MET A 91 5.66 25.07 21.61
CA MET A 91 6.85 25.26 22.47
C MET A 91 7.37 26.70 22.46
N GLN A 92 7.15 27.47 21.38
CA GLN A 92 7.39 28.91 21.38
C GLN A 92 6.57 29.65 22.44
N LEU A 93 5.34 29.20 22.71
CA LEU A 93 4.43 29.84 23.67
C LEU A 93 4.78 29.42 25.10
N VAL A 94 5.20 28.17 25.27
CA VAL A 94 5.72 27.65 26.54
C VAL A 94 6.97 28.41 26.96
N GLU A 95 7.91 28.62 26.05
CA GLU A 95 9.14 29.37 26.31
C GLU A 95 8.89 30.83 26.74
N ARG A 96 7.81 31.44 26.22
CA ARG A 96 7.38 32.80 26.57
C ARG A 96 6.55 32.86 27.85
N GLY A 97 6.23 31.72 28.46
CA GLY A 97 5.36 31.62 29.63
C GLY A 97 3.88 31.92 29.33
N GLU A 98 3.48 31.90 28.05
CA GLU A 98 2.10 32.15 27.62
C GLU A 98 1.20 30.92 27.82
N ILE A 99 1.78 29.71 27.77
CA ILE A 99 1.11 28.43 27.93
C ILE A 99 1.90 27.53 28.88
N ASP A 100 1.17 26.81 29.73
CA ASP A 100 1.65 25.70 30.54
C ASP A 100 1.30 24.35 29.88
N LEU A 101 2.30 23.51 29.66
CA LEU A 101 2.19 22.18 29.05
C LEU A 101 1.36 21.19 29.87
N ASP A 102 1.34 21.37 31.19
CA ASP A 102 0.74 20.46 32.16
C ASP A 102 -0.62 20.93 32.68
N ALA A 103 -1.04 22.13 32.26
CA ALA A 103 -2.40 22.60 32.50
C ALA A 103 -3.44 21.74 31.74
N PRO A 104 -4.66 21.58 32.30
CA PRO A 104 -5.77 20.95 31.58
C PRO A 104 -6.05 21.64 30.24
N ILE A 105 -6.22 20.87 29.18
CA ILE A 105 -6.44 21.38 27.82
C ILE A 105 -7.67 22.30 27.71
N THR A 106 -8.67 22.09 28.57
CA THR A 106 -9.88 22.91 28.65
C THR A 106 -9.61 24.35 29.07
N ARG A 107 -8.43 24.65 29.65
CA ARG A 107 -7.96 26.02 29.89
C ARG A 107 -7.81 26.79 28.58
N TYR A 108 -7.33 26.12 27.53
CA TYR A 108 -7.10 26.73 26.22
C TYR A 108 -8.26 26.47 25.26
N LEU A 109 -8.89 25.29 25.33
CA LEU A 109 -10.05 24.91 24.52
C LEU A 109 -11.26 24.49 25.41
N PRO A 110 -11.98 25.42 26.05
CA PRO A 110 -13.15 25.11 26.89
C PRO A 110 -14.25 24.26 26.25
N SER A 111 -14.44 24.35 24.94
CA SER A 111 -15.42 23.55 24.20
C SER A 111 -14.95 22.13 23.85
N PHE A 112 -13.67 21.83 24.05
CA PHE A 112 -13.11 20.50 23.82
C PHE A 112 -13.33 19.61 25.03
N GLN A 113 -14.34 18.75 24.93
CA GLN A 113 -14.83 17.88 26.01
C GLN A 113 -15.13 16.47 25.47
N PRO A 114 -14.10 15.72 25.00
CA PRO A 114 -14.29 14.32 24.64
C PRO A 114 -14.76 13.52 25.86
N ARG A 115 -15.49 12.42 25.63
CA ARG A 115 -15.95 11.56 26.73
C ARG A 115 -14.76 10.91 27.42
N ASN A 116 -14.54 11.28 28.67
CA ASN A 116 -13.40 10.85 29.46
C ASN A 116 -13.85 9.98 30.65
N PRO A 117 -13.88 8.63 30.51
CA PRO A 117 -14.30 7.75 31.59
C PRO A 117 -13.28 7.69 32.75
N PHE A 118 -12.06 8.16 32.55
CA PHE A 118 -10.95 8.07 33.51
C PHE A 118 -10.86 9.26 34.46
N ARG A 119 -11.62 10.33 34.20
CA ARG A 119 -11.66 11.55 35.03
C ARG A 119 -10.28 12.21 35.27
N LYS A 120 -9.29 11.94 34.41
CA LYS A 120 -7.98 12.62 34.40
C LYS A 120 -7.92 13.61 33.25
N PRO A 121 -7.52 14.88 33.48
CA PRO A 121 -7.46 15.87 32.41
C PRO A 121 -6.44 15.48 31.33
N ILE A 122 -6.74 15.85 30.09
CA ILE A 122 -5.77 15.83 28.99
C ILE A 122 -4.91 17.09 29.10
N THR A 123 -3.61 16.98 28.84
CA THR A 123 -2.67 18.12 28.78
C THR A 123 -1.98 18.20 27.41
N LEU A 124 -1.35 19.34 27.10
CA LEU A 124 -0.57 19.50 25.88
C LEU A 124 0.63 18.54 25.84
N ARG A 125 1.34 18.35 26.97
CA ARG A 125 2.42 17.37 27.10
C ARG A 125 1.98 15.98 26.66
N GLN A 126 0.77 15.57 27.06
CA GLN A 126 0.24 14.26 26.71
C GLN A 126 -0.18 14.17 25.24
N LEU A 127 -0.72 15.25 24.65
CA LEU A 127 -1.09 15.27 23.23
C LEU A 127 0.15 15.16 22.33
N MET A 128 1.17 15.99 22.60
CA MET A 128 2.42 16.08 21.83
C MET A 128 3.32 14.85 21.96
N SER A 129 3.10 14.01 22.97
CA SER A 129 3.85 12.76 23.19
C SER A 129 3.03 11.50 22.92
N HIS A 130 1.84 11.63 22.34
CA HIS A 130 0.92 10.51 22.05
C HIS A 130 0.50 9.72 23.30
N ARG A 131 0.30 10.41 24.43
CA ARG A 131 -0.06 9.87 25.75
C ARG A 131 -1.42 10.36 26.25
N SER A 132 -2.20 11.08 25.45
CA SER A 132 -3.50 11.62 25.87
C SER A 132 -4.60 10.57 26.04
N GLY A 133 -4.41 9.38 25.45
CA GLY A 133 -5.44 8.35 25.39
C GLY A 133 -6.57 8.64 24.39
N LEU A 134 -6.44 9.69 23.58
CA LEU A 134 -7.39 10.01 22.52
C LEU A 134 -7.36 8.94 21.40
N VAL A 135 -8.47 8.81 20.67
CA VAL A 135 -8.55 8.01 19.44
C VAL A 135 -7.50 8.45 18.42
N ARG A 136 -7.12 7.55 17.50
CA ARG A 136 -6.12 7.92 16.48
C ARG A 136 -6.64 9.01 15.54
N GLU A 137 -7.81 8.77 14.96
CA GLU A 137 -8.46 9.60 13.95
C GLU A 137 -9.72 10.27 14.53
N SER A 138 -10.02 11.50 14.09
CA SER A 138 -11.24 12.22 14.48
C SER A 138 -12.46 11.71 13.69
N PRO A 139 -13.69 11.78 14.22
CA PRO A 139 -14.88 11.38 13.45
C PRO A 139 -15.11 12.17 12.16
N VAL A 140 -14.64 13.42 12.10
CA VAL A 140 -14.66 14.30 10.91
C VAL A 140 -13.23 14.75 10.62
N GLY A 141 -12.85 14.86 9.34
CA GLY A 141 -11.54 15.36 8.92
C GLY A 141 -10.37 14.40 9.13
N HIS A 142 -10.68 13.13 9.41
CA HIS A 142 -9.70 12.05 9.53
C HIS A 142 -8.94 11.79 8.24
N TYR A 143 -7.89 10.98 8.34
CA TYR A 143 -7.08 10.52 7.21
C TYR A 143 -7.91 10.17 5.97
N PHE A 144 -8.98 9.39 6.11
CA PHE A 144 -9.81 8.90 4.98
C PHE A 144 -10.78 9.93 4.36
N ASP A 145 -11.03 11.07 5.01
CA ASP A 145 -12.13 11.98 4.69
C ASP A 145 -11.76 12.91 3.52
N PRO A 146 -12.38 12.77 2.32
CA PRO A 146 -12.03 13.59 1.18
C PRO A 146 -12.68 14.99 1.20
N ASN A 147 -13.49 15.31 2.22
CA ASN A 147 -14.33 16.52 2.23
C ASN A 147 -13.60 17.80 2.69
N GLU A 148 -12.31 17.73 3.03
CA GLU A 148 -11.48 18.87 3.46
C GLU A 148 -12.14 19.76 4.56
N PRO A 149 -12.68 19.20 5.66
CA PRO A 149 -13.34 20.01 6.67
C PRO A 149 -12.35 20.91 7.41
N SER A 150 -12.86 21.99 8.01
CA SER A 150 -12.02 22.91 8.80
C SER A 150 -11.44 22.23 10.04
N LEU A 151 -10.35 22.80 10.56
CA LEU A 151 -9.78 22.38 11.85
C LEU A 151 -10.82 22.49 12.97
N ALA A 152 -11.62 23.57 12.99
CA ALA A 152 -12.69 23.75 13.96
C ALA A 152 -13.73 22.62 13.94
N ALA A 153 -14.23 22.24 12.76
CA ALA A 153 -15.19 21.13 12.60
C ALA A 153 -14.57 19.78 13.01
N THR A 154 -13.29 19.58 12.70
CA THR A 154 -12.50 18.42 13.12
C THR A 154 -12.44 18.32 14.64
N ILE A 155 -12.11 19.40 15.34
CA ILE A 155 -12.03 19.42 16.81
C ILE A 155 -13.40 19.28 17.48
N GLU A 156 -14.43 19.93 16.94
CA GLU A 156 -15.80 19.79 17.44
C GLU A 156 -16.26 18.33 17.41
N SER A 157 -15.94 17.60 16.33
CA SER A 157 -16.33 16.19 16.18
C SER A 157 -15.77 15.28 17.29
N LEU A 158 -14.63 15.64 17.89
CA LEU A 158 -13.99 14.86 18.95
C LEU A 158 -14.78 14.84 20.26
N ASN A 159 -15.71 15.78 20.47
CA ASN A 159 -16.63 15.73 21.62
C ASN A 159 -17.54 14.49 21.59
N GLY A 160 -17.76 13.93 20.39
CA GLY A 160 -18.47 12.67 20.19
C GLY A 160 -17.63 11.42 20.42
N ALA A 161 -16.31 11.53 20.59
CA ALA A 161 -15.39 10.42 20.81
C ALA A 161 -15.19 10.12 22.31
N ALA A 162 -14.69 8.92 22.62
CA ALA A 162 -14.29 8.56 23.98
C ALA A 162 -12.79 8.26 24.02
N LEU A 163 -12.14 8.57 25.14
CA LEU A 163 -10.74 8.18 25.35
C LEU A 163 -10.63 6.65 25.37
N VAL A 164 -9.62 6.16 24.69
CA VAL A 164 -9.26 4.74 24.56
C VAL A 164 -8.47 4.27 25.79
N TYR A 165 -7.61 5.14 26.32
CA TYR A 165 -6.79 4.86 27.50
C TYR A 165 -6.80 6.01 28.49
N GLU A 166 -6.45 5.70 29.73
CA GLU A 166 -6.22 6.71 30.75
C GLU A 166 -5.02 7.60 30.34
N PRO A 167 -5.15 8.93 30.38
CA PRO A 167 -4.06 9.83 30.02
C PRO A 167 -2.78 9.56 30.81
N GLY A 168 -1.64 9.54 30.10
CA GLY A 168 -0.30 9.28 30.64
C GLY A 168 0.11 7.80 30.71
N THR A 169 -0.83 6.85 30.55
CA THR A 169 -0.56 5.43 30.86
C THR A 169 -0.01 4.62 29.69
N ARG A 170 -0.45 4.91 28.46
CA ARG A 170 -0.09 4.16 27.25
C ARG A 170 0.18 5.09 26.07
N THR A 171 1.10 4.69 25.20
CA THR A 171 1.31 5.36 23.92
C THR A 171 0.20 4.95 22.95
N LYS A 172 -0.53 5.95 22.44
CA LYS A 172 -1.52 5.80 21.37
C LYS A 172 -1.28 6.91 20.36
N TYR A 173 -0.64 6.56 19.25
CA TYR A 173 -0.41 7.51 18.16
C TYR A 173 -1.73 8.13 17.71
N SER A 174 -1.78 9.45 17.62
CA SER A 174 -3.04 10.18 17.42
C SER A 174 -2.85 11.43 16.58
N ASN A 175 -3.43 11.39 15.37
CA ASN A 175 -3.53 12.54 14.49
C ASN A 175 -4.55 13.55 15.05
N ALA A 176 -5.65 13.06 15.61
CA ALA A 176 -6.62 13.87 16.35
C ALA A 176 -5.97 14.64 17.52
N GLY A 177 -5.02 14.02 18.22
CA GLY A 177 -4.28 14.61 19.31
C GLY A 177 -3.48 15.83 18.85
N VAL A 178 -2.70 15.69 17.77
CA VAL A 178 -1.90 16.80 17.23
C VAL A 178 -2.76 17.85 16.53
N ALA A 179 -3.88 17.48 15.91
CA ALA A 179 -4.87 18.45 15.44
C ALA A 179 -5.37 19.34 16.60
N THR A 180 -5.61 18.74 17.78
CA THR A 180 -6.00 19.49 18.99
C THR A 180 -4.89 20.46 19.43
N VAL A 181 -3.62 20.07 19.32
CA VAL A 181 -2.46 20.95 19.57
C VAL A 181 -2.47 22.15 18.62
N GLY A 182 -2.67 21.93 17.32
CA GLY A 182 -2.78 23.01 16.34
C GLY A 182 -3.97 23.95 16.60
N ALA A 183 -5.10 23.42 17.07
CA ALA A 183 -6.26 24.24 17.42
C ALA A 183 -6.03 25.11 18.67
N VAL A 184 -5.23 24.64 19.63
CA VAL A 184 -4.77 25.51 20.74
C VAL A 184 -3.94 26.66 20.19
N LEU A 185 -3.03 26.39 19.27
CA LEU A 185 -2.16 27.40 18.68
C LEU A 185 -2.96 28.48 17.94
N GLU A 186 -3.86 28.06 17.05
CA GLU A 186 -4.77 28.94 16.30
C GLU A 186 -5.58 29.83 17.24
N ARG A 187 -6.19 29.24 18.28
CA ARG A 187 -7.00 29.99 19.24
C ARG A 187 -6.19 30.99 20.06
N MET A 188 -5.02 30.58 20.55
CA MET A 188 -4.18 31.42 21.41
C MET A 188 -3.60 32.62 20.66
N LYS A 189 -3.44 32.49 19.34
CA LYS A 189 -2.89 33.54 18.48
C LYS A 189 -3.92 34.34 17.72
N GLY A 190 -5.15 33.85 17.60
CA GLY A 190 -6.23 34.54 16.91
C GLY A 190 -5.99 34.70 15.42
N VAL A 191 -5.15 33.84 14.83
CA VAL A 191 -4.84 33.78 13.39
C VAL A 191 -4.90 32.32 12.94
N PRO A 192 -5.21 32.05 11.64
CA PRO A 192 -5.24 30.68 11.13
C PRO A 192 -3.94 29.93 11.43
N PHE A 193 -4.06 28.65 11.78
CA PHE A 193 -2.92 27.79 12.12
C PHE A 193 -1.82 27.84 11.05
N GLU A 194 -2.16 27.73 9.78
CA GLU A 194 -1.21 27.70 8.67
C GLU A 194 -0.44 29.01 8.55
N ALA A 195 -1.13 30.14 8.79
CA ALA A 195 -0.53 31.47 8.74
C ALA A 195 0.47 31.68 9.88
N TYR A 196 0.13 31.22 11.09
CA TYR A 196 1.06 31.28 12.22
C TYR A 196 2.32 30.44 11.96
N ILE A 197 2.16 29.18 11.53
CA ILE A 197 3.30 28.29 11.28
C ILE A 197 4.17 28.82 10.14
N GLN A 198 3.57 29.39 9.09
CA GLN A 198 4.32 30.02 8.01
C GLN A 198 5.24 31.14 8.55
N ASP A 199 4.69 32.14 9.25
CA ASP A 199 5.47 33.31 9.70
C ASP A 199 6.42 33.01 10.87
N ALA A 200 5.93 32.29 11.89
CA ALA A 200 6.62 32.12 13.16
C ALA A 200 7.64 30.96 13.16
N VAL A 201 7.53 30.03 12.20
CA VAL A 201 8.38 28.84 12.12
C VAL A 201 9.04 28.71 10.75
N LEU A 202 8.29 28.47 9.68
CA LEU A 202 8.86 28.15 8.37
C LEU A 202 9.70 29.29 7.81
N ASP A 203 9.18 30.51 7.82
CA ASP A 203 9.85 31.69 7.29
C ASP A 203 11.10 32.06 8.11
N ARG A 204 11.07 31.85 9.43
CA ARG A 204 12.22 32.07 10.33
C ARG A 204 13.37 31.12 10.06
N ILE A 205 13.06 29.88 9.71
CA ILE A 205 14.07 28.89 9.29
C ILE A 205 14.58 29.19 7.87
N GLY A 206 13.78 29.86 7.04
CA GLY A 206 14.08 30.11 5.64
C GLY A 206 13.52 29.05 4.70
N MET A 207 12.44 28.36 5.12
CA MET A 207 11.74 27.31 4.39
C MET A 207 10.67 27.89 3.45
N GLY A 208 11.10 28.73 2.50
CA GLY A 208 10.18 29.51 1.67
C GLY A 208 9.38 28.72 0.63
N SER A 209 9.75 27.46 0.36
CA SER A 209 9.02 26.60 -0.55
C SER A 209 7.94 25.79 0.15
N SER A 210 8.03 25.64 1.48
CA SER A 210 7.17 24.85 2.33
C SER A 210 5.87 25.55 2.72
N SER A 211 4.79 24.78 2.83
CA SER A 211 3.51 25.31 3.32
C SER A 211 2.60 24.20 3.86
N PHE A 212 1.77 24.54 4.84
CA PHE A 212 0.62 23.72 5.25
C PHE A 212 -0.62 23.95 4.37
N ALA A 213 -0.66 25.05 3.62
CA ALA A 213 -1.76 25.38 2.71
C ALA A 213 -1.50 24.87 1.29
N GLN A 214 -2.53 24.33 0.64
CA GLN A 214 -2.47 23.90 -0.78
C GLN A 214 -2.64 25.09 -1.74
N THR A 215 -1.65 25.99 -1.79
CA THR A 215 -1.63 27.13 -2.73
C THR A 215 -1.51 26.67 -4.19
N GLY A 216 -1.83 27.55 -5.16
CA GLY A 216 -1.68 27.25 -6.59
C GLY A 216 -0.26 26.82 -6.96
N ARG A 217 0.75 27.54 -6.45
CA ARG A 217 2.18 27.19 -6.62
C ARG A 217 2.51 25.80 -6.07
N VAL A 218 2.00 25.47 -4.86
CA VAL A 218 2.22 24.17 -4.24
C VAL A 218 1.64 23.05 -5.11
N ARG A 219 0.41 23.24 -5.61
CA ARG A 219 -0.25 22.25 -6.49
C ARG A 219 0.48 22.03 -7.82
N GLU A 220 1.07 23.07 -8.39
CA GLU A 220 1.81 22.98 -9.65
C GLU A 220 3.18 22.29 -9.51
N GLN A 221 3.84 22.45 -8.36
CA GLN A 221 5.18 21.92 -8.09
C GLN A 221 5.18 20.56 -7.37
N LEU A 222 4.02 20.09 -6.90
CA LEU A 222 3.86 18.81 -6.22
C LEU A 222 4.12 17.65 -7.19
N ALA A 223 5.01 16.73 -6.81
CA ALA A 223 5.21 15.49 -7.56
C ALA A 223 3.90 14.67 -7.64
N ARG A 224 3.73 13.90 -8.71
CA ARG A 224 2.63 12.94 -8.80
C ARG A 224 2.87 11.76 -7.86
N GLY A 225 2.07 11.68 -6.79
CA GLY A 225 2.08 10.56 -5.86
C GLY A 225 1.37 9.33 -6.43
N THR A 226 1.92 8.15 -6.16
CA THR A 226 1.31 6.86 -6.52
C THR A 226 0.95 6.09 -5.27
N MET A 227 -0.30 5.65 -5.16
CA MET A 227 -0.73 4.69 -4.15
C MET A 227 -0.68 3.26 -4.69
N TRP A 228 -0.62 2.29 -3.77
CA TRP A 228 -0.65 0.90 -4.13
C TRP A 228 -1.35 0.03 -3.09
N THR A 229 -1.62 -1.22 -3.45
CA THR A 229 -2.37 -2.17 -2.62
C THR A 229 -1.54 -3.41 -2.31
N VAL A 230 -1.90 -4.14 -1.24
CA VAL A 230 -1.20 -5.38 -0.86
C VAL A 230 -1.27 -6.48 -1.94
N ASP A 231 -2.25 -6.39 -2.84
CA ASP A 231 -2.40 -7.26 -4.01
C ASP A 231 -1.71 -6.73 -5.28
N GLY A 232 -0.95 -5.63 -5.17
CA GLY A 232 -0.01 -5.17 -6.20
C GLY A 232 -0.56 -4.14 -7.18
N ARG A 233 -1.85 -3.79 -7.10
CA ARG A 233 -2.44 -2.72 -7.92
C ARG A 233 -1.86 -1.36 -7.54
N THR A 234 -1.71 -0.48 -8.51
CA THR A 234 -1.30 0.91 -8.32
C THR A 234 -2.33 1.89 -8.89
N PHE A 235 -2.45 3.07 -8.28
CA PHE A 235 -3.37 4.11 -8.72
C PHE A 235 -2.90 5.51 -8.30
N PRO A 236 -3.34 6.59 -8.97
CA PRO A 236 -2.97 7.95 -8.61
C PRO A 236 -3.41 8.30 -7.19
N ALA A 237 -2.55 8.98 -6.44
CA ALA A 237 -2.87 9.40 -5.09
C ALA A 237 -3.82 10.63 -5.06
N PRO A 238 -4.78 10.68 -4.13
CA PRO A 238 -5.59 11.88 -3.93
C PRO A 238 -4.79 13.02 -3.30
N THR A 239 -5.19 14.26 -3.60
CA THR A 239 -4.49 15.49 -3.17
C THR A 239 -5.32 16.38 -2.24
N PHE A 240 -6.44 15.89 -1.72
CA PHE A 240 -7.25 16.63 -0.75
C PHE A 240 -6.49 16.90 0.56
N GLN A 241 -6.86 17.99 1.22
CA GLN A 241 -6.36 18.40 2.53
C GLN A 241 -7.03 17.62 3.65
N LEU A 242 -6.23 17.21 4.64
CA LEU A 242 -6.75 16.59 5.85
C LEU A 242 -7.37 17.66 6.75
N GLY A 243 -8.51 17.36 7.39
CA GLY A 243 -9.06 18.21 8.44
C GLY A 243 -8.18 18.21 9.70
N THR A 244 -7.45 17.12 9.94
CA THR A 244 -6.31 17.07 10.88
C THR A 244 -5.05 17.74 10.32
N GLY A 245 -5.18 18.89 9.65
CA GLY A 245 -4.10 19.57 8.94
C GLY A 245 -2.78 19.74 9.73
N PRO A 246 -2.82 20.16 11.01
CA PRO A 246 -1.62 20.25 11.86
C PRO A 246 -0.83 18.93 12.00
N ALA A 247 -1.47 17.79 11.76
CA ALA A 247 -0.85 16.48 11.88
C ALA A 247 -0.25 15.94 10.57
N GLY A 248 -0.56 16.53 9.39
CA GLY A 248 -0.20 15.89 8.11
C GLY A 248 -0.23 16.71 6.82
N ASN A 249 -0.54 18.01 6.82
CA ASN A 249 -0.68 18.79 5.59
C ASN A 249 0.58 19.52 5.10
N LEU A 250 1.72 19.43 5.81
CA LEU A 250 2.96 20.04 5.33
C LEU A 250 3.35 19.48 3.96
N THR A 251 3.50 20.37 3.00
CA THR A 251 4.13 20.11 1.71
C THR A 251 5.48 20.83 1.69
N SER A 252 6.55 20.12 1.32
CA SER A 252 7.92 20.61 1.42
C SER A 252 8.81 19.94 0.37
N ASN A 253 10.05 20.40 0.26
CA ASN A 253 11.15 19.69 -0.40
C ASN A 253 12.27 19.36 0.59
N VAL A 254 13.29 18.65 0.11
CA VAL A 254 14.43 18.22 0.95
C VAL A 254 15.39 19.36 1.32
N ILE A 255 15.42 20.45 0.55
CA ILE A 255 16.22 21.64 0.91
C ILE A 255 15.65 22.33 2.13
N ASP A 256 14.34 22.60 2.14
CA ASP A 256 13.67 23.26 3.25
C ASP A 256 13.73 22.39 4.52
N LEU A 257 13.49 21.09 4.41
CA LEU A 257 13.66 20.17 5.54
C LEU A 257 15.14 20.02 5.96
N GLY A 258 16.09 20.18 5.04
CA GLY A 258 17.52 20.26 5.35
C GLY A 258 17.86 21.51 6.16
N LYS A 259 17.27 22.67 5.81
CA LYS A 259 17.38 23.90 6.62
C LYS A 259 16.77 23.74 8.01
N PHE A 260 15.67 23.00 8.11
CA PHE A 260 15.09 22.64 9.39
C PHE A 260 16.08 21.85 10.25
N LEU A 261 16.73 20.81 9.70
CA LEU A 261 17.77 20.06 10.41
C LEU A 261 18.96 20.95 10.82
N ALA A 262 19.43 21.82 9.93
CA ALA A 262 20.49 22.79 10.24
C ALA A 262 20.10 23.71 11.41
N ALA A 263 18.85 24.19 11.46
CA ALA A 263 18.33 24.98 12.57
C ALA A 263 18.25 24.19 13.89
N LEU A 264 17.91 22.90 13.83
CA LEU A 264 17.95 22.02 15.02
C LEU A 264 19.38 21.91 15.57
N PHE A 265 20.37 21.68 14.69
CA PHE A 265 21.79 21.60 15.07
C PHE A 265 22.35 22.94 15.57
N ASN A 266 21.76 24.06 15.13
CA ASN A 266 22.09 25.42 15.59
C ASN A 266 21.28 25.85 16.84
N GLY A 267 20.74 24.90 17.60
CA GLY A 267 20.03 25.19 18.86
C GLY A 267 18.75 26.01 18.67
N GLY A 268 18.06 25.84 17.54
CA GLY A 268 16.80 26.50 17.20
C GLY A 268 16.94 27.83 16.45
N GLU A 269 18.15 28.20 16.00
CA GLU A 269 18.39 29.41 15.21
C GLU A 269 18.26 29.12 13.70
N GLY A 270 17.28 29.76 13.05
CA GLY A 270 17.04 29.69 11.62
C GLY A 270 17.76 30.79 10.83
N GLU A 271 17.73 30.70 9.50
CA GLU A 271 18.39 31.67 8.60
C GLU A 271 17.89 33.12 8.80
N LYS A 272 16.59 33.28 9.11
CA LYS A 272 15.92 34.58 9.28
C LYS A 272 15.56 34.87 10.73
N GLY A 273 16.06 34.06 11.66
CA GLY A 273 15.95 34.29 13.10
C GLY A 273 15.60 33.04 13.91
N ARG A 274 15.69 33.22 15.23
CA ARG A 274 15.44 32.18 16.22
C ARG A 274 13.99 31.71 16.24
N VAL A 275 13.83 30.39 16.21
CA VAL A 275 12.55 29.70 16.37
C VAL A 275 12.35 29.26 17.82
N LEU A 276 13.38 28.68 18.45
CA LEU A 276 13.38 28.23 19.85
C LEU A 276 14.74 28.51 20.53
N LYS A 277 14.76 28.57 21.86
CA LYS A 277 15.99 28.49 22.64
C LYS A 277 16.52 27.04 22.68
N PRO A 278 17.85 26.84 22.83
CA PRO A 278 18.43 25.50 22.89
C PRO A 278 17.85 24.64 24.02
N GLN A 279 17.57 25.24 25.18
CA GLN A 279 17.00 24.53 26.33
C GLN A 279 15.58 24.03 26.06
N THR A 280 14.78 24.83 25.35
CA THR A 280 13.42 24.45 24.96
C THR A 280 13.46 23.31 23.95
N LEU A 281 14.37 23.38 22.97
CA LEU A 281 14.55 22.32 21.98
C LEU A 281 15.02 21.01 22.64
N ALA A 282 15.97 21.07 23.58
CA ALA A 282 16.44 19.90 24.31
C ALA A 282 15.31 19.18 25.07
N GLN A 283 14.33 19.92 25.63
CA GLN A 283 13.16 19.31 26.27
C GLN A 283 12.31 18.49 25.29
N MET A 284 12.25 18.89 24.01
CA MET A 284 11.48 18.18 22.99
C MET A 284 12.08 16.81 22.64
N TRP A 285 13.38 16.62 22.89
CA TRP A 285 14.09 15.36 22.65
C TRP A 285 14.18 14.44 23.87
N VAL A 286 13.54 14.80 24.98
CA VAL A 286 13.46 13.93 26.16
C VAL A 286 12.25 13.00 26.02
N PRO A 287 12.43 11.66 26.08
CA PRO A 287 11.32 10.70 26.10
C PRO A 287 10.33 10.99 27.23
N GLN A 288 9.05 11.13 26.88
CA GLN A 288 8.00 11.46 27.86
C GLN A 288 7.36 10.19 28.43
N PHE A 289 7.02 10.22 29.73
CA PHE A 289 6.32 9.16 30.45
C PHE A 289 7.03 7.79 30.43
N VAL A 290 8.35 7.80 30.34
CA VAL A 290 9.25 6.65 30.50
C VAL A 290 10.47 7.08 31.33
N PRO A 291 11.24 6.15 31.93
CA PRO A 291 12.51 6.50 32.58
C PRO A 291 13.45 7.25 31.62
N VAL A 292 14.14 8.27 32.11
CA VAL A 292 14.98 9.18 31.27
C VAL A 292 16.14 8.42 30.60
N GLU A 293 16.60 7.35 31.22
CA GLU A 293 17.66 6.48 30.71
C GLU A 293 17.22 5.72 29.45
N ARG A 294 15.90 5.58 29.24
CA ARG A 294 15.35 4.91 28.06
C ARG A 294 15.41 5.85 26.86
N ARG A 295 16.41 5.70 26.00
CA ARG A 295 16.56 6.41 24.71
C ARG A 295 15.61 5.92 23.60
N SER A 296 14.34 5.67 23.95
CA SER A 296 13.32 5.27 22.97
C SER A 296 11.92 5.72 23.36
N GLY A 297 11.11 6.09 22.37
CA GLY A 297 9.72 6.49 22.54
C GLY A 297 9.40 7.78 21.80
N PHE A 298 8.56 8.62 22.42
CA PHE A 298 8.21 9.93 21.89
C PHE A 298 8.64 11.01 22.88
N GLY A 299 9.28 12.05 22.35
CA GLY A 299 9.47 13.32 23.02
C GLY A 299 8.24 14.20 22.89
N LEU A 300 8.45 15.51 22.80
CA LEU A 300 7.40 16.45 22.38
C LEU A 300 7.51 16.62 20.86
N GLY A 301 6.68 15.91 20.11
CA GLY A 301 6.67 15.88 18.65
C GLY A 301 7.67 14.92 18.02
N PHE A 302 8.86 14.75 18.59
CA PHE A 302 9.92 13.90 18.01
C PHE A 302 9.75 12.42 18.37
N ALA A 303 9.92 11.55 17.38
CA ALA A 303 10.25 10.15 17.63
C ALA A 303 11.70 10.06 18.10
N ILE A 304 11.94 9.24 19.13
CA ILE A 304 13.24 9.05 19.74
C ILE A 304 13.59 7.57 19.68
N SER A 305 14.81 7.28 19.25
CA SER A 305 15.36 5.93 19.15
C SER A 305 16.86 5.93 19.43
N ASP A 306 17.39 4.75 19.74
CA ASP A 306 18.82 4.51 19.79
C ASP A 306 19.27 3.98 18.43
N PHE A 307 20.28 4.62 17.84
CA PHE A 307 20.95 4.17 16.63
C PHE A 307 22.38 3.78 17.03
N GLU A 308 22.58 2.51 17.37
CA GLU A 308 23.90 1.95 17.74
C GLU A 308 24.64 2.77 18.82
N GLY A 309 23.90 3.26 19.84
CA GLY A 309 24.44 4.09 20.92
C GLY A 309 24.33 5.60 20.71
N TYR A 310 24.05 6.06 19.49
CA TYR A 310 23.75 7.46 19.18
C TYR A 310 22.27 7.77 19.41
N LEU A 311 21.97 8.93 19.99
CA LEU A 311 20.59 9.40 20.09
C LEU A 311 20.11 9.77 18.68
N ARG A 312 19.04 9.11 18.24
CA ARG A 312 18.35 9.47 16.99
C ARG A 312 17.04 10.15 17.31
N VAL A 313 16.87 11.34 16.75
CA VAL A 313 15.62 12.10 16.78
C VAL A 313 15.12 12.33 15.36
N GLY A 314 13.80 12.38 15.20
CA GLY A 314 13.22 12.61 13.88
C GLY A 314 11.73 12.30 13.82
N HIS A 315 11.23 12.11 12.61
CA HIS A 315 9.89 11.60 12.38
C HIS A 315 9.76 11.04 10.96
N GLY A 316 9.08 9.91 10.80
CA GLY A 316 8.67 9.39 9.50
C GLY A 316 7.36 10.02 9.02
N GLY A 317 7.14 10.10 7.71
CA GLY A 317 5.90 10.59 7.12
C GLY A 317 5.35 9.62 6.10
N ALA A 318 4.04 9.41 6.11
CA ALA A 318 3.32 8.75 5.02
C ALA A 318 1.96 9.43 4.86
N VAL A 319 1.63 9.82 3.64
CA VAL A 319 0.31 10.35 3.27
C VAL A 319 0.15 10.19 1.77
N TYR A 320 -0.93 9.53 1.34
CA TYR A 320 -1.41 9.48 -0.05
C TYR A 320 -0.36 9.65 -1.14
N GLY A 321 0.30 8.55 -1.49
CA GLY A 321 1.33 8.52 -2.53
C GLY A 321 2.64 9.22 -2.17
N PHE A 322 2.90 9.51 -0.90
CA PHE A 322 4.16 10.08 -0.44
C PHE A 322 4.67 9.40 0.82
N SER A 323 5.99 9.25 0.88
CA SER A 323 6.73 8.79 2.07
C SER A 323 7.86 9.76 2.39
N THR A 324 8.18 9.94 3.66
CA THR A 324 9.26 10.81 4.14
C THR A 324 10.01 10.15 5.28
N GLU A 325 11.32 10.30 5.29
CA GLU A 325 12.18 10.04 6.45
C GLU A 325 12.93 11.33 6.77
N LEU A 326 12.80 11.81 8.00
CA LEU A 326 13.59 12.91 8.55
C LEU A 326 14.25 12.39 9.82
N ALA A 327 15.58 12.29 9.81
CA ALA A 327 16.35 11.74 10.91
C ALA A 327 17.59 12.60 11.19
N ALA A 328 17.96 12.67 12.47
CA ALA A 328 19.10 13.42 12.96
C ALA A 328 19.79 12.68 14.11
N LEU A 329 21.12 12.80 14.16
CA LEU A 329 21.97 12.46 15.28
C LEU A 329 22.46 13.78 15.90
N PRO A 330 21.76 14.35 16.91
CA PRO A 330 22.01 15.71 17.38
C PRO A 330 23.43 15.96 17.92
N GLU A 331 23.99 15.00 18.64
CA GLU A 331 25.33 15.08 19.22
C GLU A 331 26.42 15.11 18.15
N GLU A 332 26.21 14.35 17.08
CA GLU A 332 27.12 14.32 15.93
C GLU A 332 26.81 15.40 14.89
N LYS A 333 25.65 16.05 15.02
CA LYS A 333 25.12 17.03 14.06
C LYS A 333 25.06 16.51 12.62
N LEU A 334 24.69 15.25 12.47
CA LEU A 334 24.47 14.61 11.18
C LEU A 334 22.98 14.42 10.96
N GLY A 335 22.49 14.79 9.78
CA GLY A 335 21.08 14.72 9.45
C GLY A 335 20.82 14.27 8.03
N ILE A 336 19.67 13.62 7.82
CA ILE A 336 19.20 13.21 6.50
C ILE A 336 17.71 13.47 6.35
N VAL A 337 17.33 13.92 5.15
CA VAL A 337 15.95 13.97 4.68
C VAL A 337 15.84 13.15 3.41
N LEU A 338 14.83 12.28 3.34
CA LEU A 338 14.42 11.54 2.15
C LEU A 338 12.93 11.75 1.93
N MET A 339 12.51 12.03 0.69
CA MET A 339 11.10 12.14 0.31
C MET A 339 10.86 11.38 -1.00
N ALA A 340 9.79 10.58 -1.06
CA ALA A 340 9.47 9.75 -2.23
C ALA A 340 8.00 9.91 -2.66
N SER A 341 7.72 9.76 -3.95
CA SER A 341 6.37 9.87 -4.55
C SER A 341 5.60 8.54 -4.64
N VAL A 342 5.77 7.70 -3.60
CA VAL A 342 4.97 6.50 -3.36
C VAL A 342 4.73 6.35 -1.86
N ASP A 343 3.54 5.90 -1.46
CA ASP A 343 3.22 5.71 -0.04
C ASP A 343 3.80 4.41 0.53
N VAL A 344 4.02 4.43 1.84
CA VAL A 344 4.40 3.28 2.66
C VAL A 344 5.68 2.58 2.20
N VAL A 345 6.65 3.37 1.70
CA VAL A 345 8.05 2.92 1.46
C VAL A 345 9.00 3.36 2.56
N ASN A 346 8.47 3.74 3.73
CA ASN A 346 9.27 4.22 4.86
C ASN A 346 10.37 3.23 5.28
N ALA A 347 10.12 1.91 5.24
CA ALA A 347 11.15 0.92 5.58
C ALA A 347 12.38 1.02 4.65
N VAL A 348 12.16 1.33 3.37
CA VAL A 348 13.22 1.55 2.39
C VAL A 348 13.95 2.86 2.68
N LEU A 349 13.22 3.94 2.97
CA LEU A 349 13.81 5.23 3.32
C LEU A 349 14.62 5.18 4.62
N THR A 350 14.12 4.48 5.65
CA THR A 350 14.86 4.25 6.90
C THR A 350 16.15 3.49 6.63
N ARG A 351 16.13 2.43 5.81
CA ARG A 351 17.35 1.70 5.42
C ARG A 351 18.35 2.60 4.71
N MET A 352 17.90 3.50 3.83
CA MET A 352 18.77 4.49 3.18
C MET A 352 19.39 5.47 4.18
N ALA A 353 18.59 5.95 5.14
CA ALA A 353 19.07 6.81 6.22
C ALA A 353 20.09 6.13 7.13
N ASP A 354 19.84 4.88 7.51
CA ASP A 354 20.74 4.10 8.35
C ASP A 354 22.09 3.89 7.66
N TYR A 355 22.10 3.50 6.38
CA TYR A 355 23.35 3.40 5.62
C TYR A 355 24.04 4.75 5.45
N ALA A 356 23.31 5.83 5.23
CA ALA A 356 23.91 7.17 5.17
C ALA A 356 24.62 7.54 6.47
N PHE A 357 24.01 7.29 7.63
CA PHE A 357 24.67 7.51 8.92
C PHE A 357 25.88 6.60 9.12
N HIS A 358 25.78 5.30 8.85
CA HIS A 358 26.94 4.41 8.94
C HIS A 358 28.11 4.91 8.08
N PHE A 359 27.85 5.35 6.84
CA PHE A 359 28.90 5.87 5.96
C PHE A 359 29.47 7.20 6.45
N MET A 360 28.64 8.12 6.95
CA MET A 360 29.10 9.42 7.45
C MET A 360 29.93 9.29 8.72
N LEU A 361 29.49 8.43 9.66
CA LEU A 361 30.22 8.15 10.91
C LEU A 361 31.56 7.48 10.63
N ALA A 362 31.56 6.39 9.86
CA ALA A 362 32.80 5.69 9.50
C ALA A 362 33.80 6.61 8.76
N TYR A 363 33.30 7.50 7.89
CA TYR A 363 34.14 8.50 7.22
C TYR A 363 34.77 9.48 8.21
N ARG A 364 34.01 9.97 9.20
CA ARG A 364 34.51 10.90 10.22
C ARG A 364 35.52 10.25 11.17
N GLU A 365 35.29 8.99 11.52
CA GLU A 365 36.12 8.26 12.48
C GLU A 365 37.35 7.61 11.80
N GLY A 366 37.44 7.67 10.46
CA GLY A 366 38.51 7.02 9.70
C GLY A 366 38.42 5.49 9.75
N GLU A 367 37.24 4.96 10.03
CA GLU A 367 36.99 3.53 10.16
C GLU A 367 36.82 2.84 8.79
N ALA A 368 36.80 1.51 8.84
CA ALA A 368 36.52 0.71 7.66
C ALA A 368 35.12 1.04 7.12
N ARG A 369 35.06 1.31 5.81
CA ARG A 369 33.82 1.64 5.12
C ARG A 369 32.78 0.51 5.31
N PRO A 370 31.54 0.83 5.72
CA PRO A 370 30.45 -0.14 5.80
C PRO A 370 30.15 -0.81 4.46
N VAL A 371 29.62 -2.03 4.50
CA VAL A 371 29.18 -2.77 3.32
C VAL A 371 27.66 -2.76 3.26
N ILE A 372 27.11 -2.27 2.15
CA ILE A 372 25.69 -2.46 1.84
C ILE A 372 25.48 -3.94 1.59
N GLN A 373 24.61 -4.57 2.38
CA GLN A 373 24.35 -5.99 2.26
C GLN A 373 23.49 -6.24 1.03
N PRO A 374 24.02 -6.91 -0.01
CA PRO A 374 23.26 -7.17 -1.22
C PRO A 374 22.21 -8.23 -0.96
N THR A 375 21.16 -8.17 -1.77
CA THR A 375 20.08 -9.15 -1.80
C THR A 375 19.87 -9.63 -3.23
N PHE A 376 19.59 -10.93 -3.39
CA PHE A 376 19.45 -11.56 -4.70
C PHE A 376 18.09 -12.23 -4.85
N PRO A 377 17.52 -12.27 -6.06
CA PRO A 377 16.33 -13.08 -6.33
C PRO A 377 16.57 -14.55 -5.94
N ILE A 378 15.53 -15.20 -5.41
CA ILE A 378 15.56 -16.64 -5.13
C ILE A 378 15.48 -17.38 -6.47
N HIS A 379 16.24 -18.46 -6.62
CA HIS A 379 16.22 -19.24 -7.86
C HIS A 379 14.81 -19.80 -8.12
N PRO A 380 14.24 -19.69 -9.35
CA PRO A 380 12.85 -20.08 -9.62
C PRO A 380 12.51 -21.53 -9.24
N ALA A 381 13.47 -22.46 -9.37
CA ALA A 381 13.27 -23.86 -8.99
C ALA A 381 13.13 -24.07 -7.46
N ASP A 382 13.64 -23.15 -6.64
CA ASP A 382 13.53 -23.21 -5.18
C ASP A 382 12.21 -22.63 -4.68
N VAL A 383 11.59 -21.71 -5.41
CA VAL A 383 10.38 -21.02 -4.95
C VAL A 383 9.24 -22.01 -4.65
N PRO A 384 8.86 -22.96 -5.53
CA PRO A 384 7.85 -23.96 -5.20
C PRO A 384 8.26 -24.89 -4.05
N ARG A 385 9.55 -25.21 -3.93
CA ARG A 385 10.09 -26.07 -2.87
C ARG A 385 9.97 -25.40 -1.49
N LEU A 386 10.17 -24.09 -1.44
CA LEU A 386 10.13 -23.30 -0.19
C LEU A 386 8.71 -22.83 0.17
N ALA A 387 7.83 -22.65 -0.81
CA ALA A 387 6.44 -22.23 -0.57
C ALA A 387 5.70 -23.24 0.31
N GLY A 388 4.93 -22.76 1.28
CA GLY A 388 4.14 -23.56 2.21
C GLY A 388 3.81 -22.83 3.52
N LEU A 389 2.96 -23.45 4.33
CA LEU A 389 2.64 -23.00 5.68
C LEU A 389 3.62 -23.60 6.71
N TYR A 390 4.23 -22.75 7.52
CA TYR A 390 5.12 -23.14 8.62
C TYR A 390 4.48 -22.69 9.93
N THR A 391 4.42 -23.56 10.95
CA THR A 391 3.76 -23.24 12.22
C THR A 391 4.57 -23.68 13.44
N LYS A 392 4.34 -22.99 14.56
CA LYS A 392 4.75 -23.38 15.92
C LYS A 392 3.71 -22.86 16.91
N GLY A 393 2.82 -23.73 17.37
CA GLY A 393 1.69 -23.32 18.21
C GLY A 393 0.80 -22.31 17.49
N ALA A 394 0.62 -21.12 18.06
CA ALA A 394 -0.16 -20.04 17.45
C ALA A 394 0.63 -19.18 16.44
N LYS A 395 1.96 -19.35 16.34
CA LYS A 395 2.79 -18.64 15.36
C LYS A 395 2.72 -19.36 14.01
N SER A 396 2.59 -18.58 12.95
CA SER A 396 2.59 -19.09 11.58
C SER A 396 3.27 -18.12 10.63
N VAL A 397 4.04 -18.68 9.69
CA VAL A 397 4.55 -17.98 8.52
C VAL A 397 4.12 -18.75 7.29
N ARG A 398 3.54 -18.06 6.32
CA ARG A 398 3.19 -18.64 5.04
C ARG A 398 4.11 -18.06 3.98
N LEU A 399 4.86 -18.94 3.31
CA LEU A 399 5.66 -18.60 2.13
C LEU A 399 4.83 -18.95 0.89
N ILE A 400 4.67 -18.00 -0.01
CA ILE A 400 3.76 -18.10 -1.16
C ILE A 400 4.59 -17.95 -2.43
N ASN A 401 4.39 -18.84 -3.39
CA ASN A 401 4.89 -18.66 -4.75
C ASN A 401 3.94 -17.71 -5.49
N ARG A 402 4.42 -16.51 -5.82
CA ARG A 402 3.70 -15.52 -6.62
C ARG A 402 4.46 -15.31 -7.91
N ASN A 403 4.06 -16.01 -8.98
CA ASN A 403 4.69 -15.94 -10.31
C ASN A 403 6.22 -16.11 -10.27
N GLY A 404 6.71 -17.16 -9.58
CA GLY A 404 8.13 -17.43 -9.46
C GLY A 404 8.88 -16.52 -8.48
N THR A 405 8.16 -15.66 -7.74
CA THR A 405 8.71 -14.86 -6.63
C THR A 405 8.20 -15.43 -5.30
N LEU A 406 9.09 -15.66 -4.34
CA LEU A 406 8.68 -16.06 -3.00
C LEU A 406 8.28 -14.82 -2.18
N VAL A 407 7.08 -14.84 -1.62
CA VAL A 407 6.58 -13.79 -0.73
C VAL A 407 6.17 -14.37 0.63
N ALA A 408 6.32 -13.61 1.71
CA ALA A 408 5.94 -14.01 3.05
C ALA A 408 4.64 -13.34 3.50
N ALA A 409 3.83 -14.10 4.24
CA ALA A 409 2.75 -13.58 5.07
C ALA A 409 3.01 -13.96 6.54
N THR A 410 3.12 -12.94 7.38
CA THR A 410 3.48 -13.06 8.81
C THR A 410 2.86 -11.91 9.61
N GLY A 411 2.34 -12.20 10.80
CA GLY A 411 1.67 -11.22 11.64
C GLY A 411 0.51 -10.51 10.93
N SER A 412 0.52 -9.18 10.91
CA SER A 412 -0.48 -8.35 10.21
C SER A 412 -0.10 -7.99 8.77
N ARG A 413 1.04 -8.48 8.26
CA ARG A 413 1.51 -8.15 6.90
C ARG A 413 1.49 -9.38 6.00
N THR A 414 1.23 -9.15 4.72
CA THR A 414 1.17 -10.19 3.70
C THR A 414 1.77 -9.68 2.40
N GLY A 415 2.29 -10.59 1.58
CA GLY A 415 2.87 -10.25 0.28
C GLY A 415 4.29 -9.66 0.35
N LEU A 416 5.01 -9.86 1.47
CA LEU A 416 6.36 -9.31 1.64
C LEU A 416 7.36 -10.07 0.76
N LYS A 417 7.90 -9.44 -0.28
CA LYS A 417 8.87 -10.07 -1.18
C LYS A 417 10.11 -10.53 -0.41
N LEU A 418 10.48 -11.79 -0.61
CA LEU A 418 11.70 -12.38 -0.05
C LEU A 418 12.82 -12.41 -1.09
N LYS A 419 14.05 -12.20 -0.60
CA LYS A 419 15.29 -12.34 -1.35
C LYS A 419 16.34 -13.07 -0.51
N LEU A 420 17.44 -13.47 -1.14
CA LEU A 420 18.60 -14.07 -0.48
C LEU A 420 19.60 -13.00 -0.07
N SER A 421 20.05 -13.02 1.18
CA SER A 421 21.25 -12.31 1.64
C SER A 421 22.20 -13.34 2.26
N GLY A 422 23.27 -13.69 1.53
CA GLY A 422 24.04 -14.90 1.81
C GLY A 422 23.14 -16.14 1.72
N SER A 423 23.06 -16.92 2.80
CA SER A 423 22.18 -18.10 2.92
C SER A 423 20.82 -17.80 3.57
N LEU A 424 20.57 -16.55 4.00
CA LEU A 424 19.35 -16.15 4.68
C LEU A 424 18.30 -15.69 3.68
N LEU A 425 17.04 -16.09 3.89
CA LEU A 425 15.92 -15.41 3.27
C LEU A 425 15.66 -14.13 4.08
N VAL A 426 15.51 -13.00 3.41
CA VAL A 426 15.21 -11.72 4.03
C VAL A 426 14.06 -11.04 3.31
N THR A 427 13.21 -10.30 4.04
CA THR A 427 12.31 -9.36 3.36
C THR A 427 13.14 -8.29 2.71
N ASP A 428 12.89 -8.05 1.44
CA ASP A 428 13.44 -6.93 0.71
C ASP A 428 12.38 -6.45 -0.28
N ASP A 429 11.48 -5.61 0.23
CA ASP A 429 10.26 -5.14 -0.43
C ASP A 429 9.93 -3.70 -0.02
N ARG A 430 8.93 -3.09 -0.68
CA ARG A 430 8.43 -1.74 -0.36
C ARG A 430 8.04 -1.58 1.11
N LEU A 431 7.37 -2.59 1.68
CA LEU A 431 6.83 -2.53 3.05
C LEU A 431 7.83 -2.93 4.13
N SER A 432 8.84 -3.74 3.80
CA SER A 432 9.69 -4.38 4.81
C SER A 432 11.06 -4.69 4.23
N VAL A 433 12.10 -4.29 4.97
CA VAL A 433 13.48 -4.67 4.66
C VAL A 433 14.15 -5.27 5.90
N GLY A 434 14.88 -6.36 5.71
CA GLY A 434 15.76 -6.93 6.73
C GLY A 434 15.15 -7.96 7.69
N MET A 435 13.84 -8.24 7.65
CA MET A 435 13.27 -9.35 8.45
C MET A 435 13.85 -10.68 7.96
N GLN A 436 14.43 -11.47 8.86
CA GLN A 436 15.20 -12.66 8.52
C GLN A 436 14.41 -13.96 8.71
N PHE A 437 14.63 -14.88 7.79
CA PHE A 437 14.02 -16.20 7.70
C PHE A 437 15.15 -17.20 7.42
N LEU A 438 15.55 -17.97 8.42
CA LEU A 438 16.61 -18.97 8.26
C LEU A 438 16.00 -20.33 7.92
N MET A 439 16.18 -20.78 6.68
CA MET A 439 15.79 -22.12 6.26
C MET A 439 16.79 -23.15 6.82
N ILE A 440 16.32 -24.05 7.67
CA ILE A 440 17.10 -25.20 8.17
C ILE A 440 16.97 -26.38 7.21
N SER A 441 15.77 -26.57 6.66
CA SER A 441 15.44 -27.52 5.60
C SER A 441 14.20 -26.99 4.85
N PRO A 442 13.77 -27.61 3.74
CA PRO A 442 12.46 -27.29 3.16
C PRO A 442 11.31 -27.37 4.15
N ASP A 443 11.43 -28.16 5.23
CA ASP A 443 10.34 -28.41 6.17
C ASP A 443 10.51 -27.68 7.51
N ALA A 444 11.57 -26.88 7.66
CA ALA A 444 11.86 -26.17 8.90
C ALA A 444 12.48 -24.79 8.67
N LEU A 445 11.89 -23.78 9.28
CA LEU A 445 12.22 -22.36 9.12
C LEU A 445 12.37 -21.72 10.51
N VAL A 446 13.40 -20.89 10.72
CA VAL A 446 13.60 -20.13 11.95
C VAL A 446 13.25 -18.64 11.74
N VAL A 447 12.41 -18.10 12.63
CA VAL A 447 12.00 -16.68 12.68
C VAL A 447 12.04 -16.20 14.13
N ASP A 448 12.69 -15.07 14.42
CA ASP A 448 12.79 -14.46 15.76
C ASP A 448 13.18 -15.45 16.88
N ARG A 449 14.02 -16.44 16.55
CA ARG A 449 14.50 -17.58 17.39
C ARG A 449 13.58 -18.80 17.48
N ASP A 450 12.39 -18.77 16.90
CA ASP A 450 11.49 -19.92 16.87
C ASP A 450 11.67 -20.76 15.61
N THR A 451 11.85 -22.07 15.77
CA THR A 451 11.76 -23.05 14.67
C THR A 451 10.31 -23.40 14.39
N LEU A 452 9.81 -23.02 13.23
CA LEU A 452 8.50 -23.37 12.70
C LEU A 452 8.65 -24.57 11.75
N ILE A 453 7.71 -25.50 11.81
CA ILE A 453 7.70 -26.72 11.01
C ILE A 453 6.64 -26.61 9.91
N ARG A 454 6.99 -27.05 8.70
CA ARG A 454 6.05 -27.11 7.58
C ARG A 454 4.86 -27.99 7.98
N THR A 455 3.68 -27.43 7.81
CA THR A 455 2.41 -28.04 8.17
C THR A 455 1.62 -28.30 6.89
N GLU A 456 1.03 -29.48 6.77
CA GLU A 456 0.16 -29.81 5.65
C GLU A 456 -1.04 -28.85 5.59
N GLU A 457 -1.26 -28.28 4.42
CA GLU A 457 -2.38 -27.39 4.19
C GLU A 457 -3.65 -28.16 3.92
N ARG A 458 -4.58 -28.09 4.85
CA ARG A 458 -5.91 -28.70 4.70
C ARG A 458 -6.84 -27.74 3.98
N LYS A 459 -7.77 -28.29 3.20
CA LYS A 459 -8.89 -27.52 2.64
C LYS A 459 -9.57 -26.70 3.76
N PRO A 460 -9.65 -25.37 3.65
CA PRO A 460 -10.30 -24.53 4.65
C PRO A 460 -11.76 -24.91 4.86
N GLN A 461 -12.27 -24.70 6.07
CA GLN A 461 -13.68 -24.92 6.36
C GLN A 461 -14.52 -23.78 5.76
N PRO A 462 -15.80 -24.03 5.43
CA PRO A 462 -16.73 -22.97 5.06
C PRO A 462 -16.83 -21.91 6.15
N VAL A 463 -16.96 -20.65 5.74
CA VAL A 463 -17.17 -19.54 6.67
C VAL A 463 -18.48 -19.72 7.46
N PRO A 464 -18.50 -19.40 8.77
CA PRO A 464 -19.74 -19.41 9.54
C PRO A 464 -20.80 -18.47 8.95
N ASP A 465 -22.07 -18.91 8.90
CA ASP A 465 -23.17 -18.13 8.31
C ASP A 465 -23.32 -16.72 8.91
N ARG A 466 -23.04 -16.59 10.22
CA ARG A 466 -23.09 -15.30 10.93
C ARG A 466 -22.15 -14.23 10.37
N TRP A 467 -21.07 -14.63 9.68
CA TRP A 467 -20.09 -13.72 9.10
C TRP A 467 -20.35 -13.41 7.63
N LYS A 468 -21.12 -14.24 6.90
CA LYS A 468 -21.32 -14.08 5.44
C LYS A 468 -21.76 -12.67 5.05
N GLY A 469 -22.73 -12.10 5.78
CA GLY A 469 -23.21 -10.74 5.51
C GLY A 469 -22.26 -9.62 5.93
N LEU A 470 -21.22 -9.92 6.73
CA LEU A 470 -20.20 -8.96 7.16
C LEU A 470 -19.06 -8.83 6.15
N LEU A 471 -18.78 -9.90 5.39
CA LEU A 471 -17.69 -9.90 4.42
C LEU A 471 -17.98 -8.93 3.27
N GLY A 472 -16.94 -8.31 2.76
CA GLY A 472 -17.01 -7.40 1.61
C GLY A 472 -16.16 -6.15 1.80
N GLU A 473 -16.44 -5.17 0.96
CA GLU A 473 -15.67 -3.94 0.86
C GLU A 473 -16.46 -2.74 1.40
N TYR A 474 -15.75 -1.83 2.06
CA TYR A 474 -16.31 -0.67 2.73
C TYR A 474 -15.44 0.56 2.46
N GLY A 475 -16.05 1.75 2.44
CA GLY A 475 -15.34 3.02 2.28
C GLY A 475 -15.22 3.51 0.84
N TRP A 476 -14.14 4.22 0.57
CA TRP A 476 -13.93 5.01 -0.65
C TRP A 476 -13.01 4.30 -1.64
N ASP A 477 -13.04 4.72 -2.91
CA ASP A 477 -12.16 4.14 -3.96
C ASP A 477 -10.67 4.35 -3.65
N HIS A 478 -10.31 5.49 -3.03
CA HIS A 478 -8.92 5.78 -2.63
C HIS A 478 -8.51 5.13 -1.30
N ASN A 479 -9.43 4.50 -0.58
CA ASN A 479 -9.12 3.76 0.66
C ASN A 479 -10.23 2.75 1.00
N ILE A 480 -10.11 1.54 0.45
CA ILE A 480 -11.05 0.45 0.69
C ILE A 480 -10.66 -0.31 1.95
N LEU A 481 -11.61 -0.47 2.86
CA LEU A 481 -11.55 -1.36 4.00
C LEU A 481 -12.19 -2.71 3.62
N TYR A 482 -11.46 -3.81 3.81
CA TYR A 482 -11.98 -5.15 3.57
C TYR A 482 -12.28 -5.86 4.89
N ILE A 483 -13.49 -6.41 4.99
CA ILE A 483 -13.81 -7.44 5.97
C ILE A 483 -13.76 -8.78 5.26
N LEU A 484 -12.87 -9.65 5.72
CA LEU A 484 -12.59 -10.94 5.10
C LEU A 484 -12.47 -12.03 6.17
N GLU A 485 -12.68 -13.27 5.77
CA GLU A 485 -12.34 -14.42 6.62
C GLU A 485 -10.98 -14.95 6.17
N LYS A 486 -10.06 -15.15 7.13
CA LYS A 486 -8.76 -15.77 6.90
C LYS A 486 -8.42 -16.72 8.05
N ASP A 487 -8.15 -17.97 7.69
CA ASP A 487 -7.68 -19.04 8.60
C ASP A 487 -8.60 -19.22 9.82
N GLY A 488 -9.91 -19.18 9.60
CA GLY A 488 -10.96 -19.32 10.61
C GLY A 488 -11.19 -18.06 11.45
N LYS A 489 -10.60 -16.92 11.10
CA LYS A 489 -10.71 -15.65 11.81
C LYS A 489 -11.34 -14.58 10.92
N LEU A 490 -12.18 -13.74 11.51
CA LEU A 490 -12.61 -12.51 10.87
C LEU A 490 -11.47 -11.50 10.92
N MET A 491 -11.15 -10.87 9.79
CA MET A 491 -10.06 -9.92 9.65
C MET A 491 -10.57 -8.59 9.09
N CYS A 492 -9.85 -7.52 9.43
CA CYS A 492 -9.98 -6.20 8.84
C CYS A 492 -8.68 -5.85 8.12
N LEU A 493 -8.73 -5.66 6.79
CA LEU A 493 -7.66 -5.03 6.03
C LEU A 493 -7.99 -3.55 5.85
N ILE A 494 -7.15 -2.68 6.39
CA ILE A 494 -7.36 -1.22 6.40
C ILE A 494 -6.07 -0.52 5.96
N GLU A 495 -6.20 0.67 5.34
CA GLU A 495 -5.07 1.42 4.79
C GLU A 495 -4.19 0.58 3.85
N TRP A 496 -4.83 -0.29 3.06
CA TRP A 496 -4.25 -1.15 2.03
C TRP A 496 -3.30 -2.26 2.50
N PHE A 497 -2.64 -2.11 3.65
CA PHE A 497 -1.52 -2.98 4.06
C PHE A 497 -1.68 -3.63 5.43
N ASP A 498 -2.53 -3.08 6.30
CA ASP A 498 -2.66 -3.54 7.68
C ASP A 498 -3.80 -4.54 7.83
N LEU A 499 -3.45 -5.81 8.01
CA LEU A 499 -4.40 -6.91 8.18
C LEU A 499 -4.51 -7.32 9.66
N TYR A 500 -5.60 -6.93 10.33
CA TYR A 500 -5.81 -7.19 11.75
C TYR A 500 -6.82 -8.32 11.99
N PRO A 501 -6.50 -9.30 12.85
CA PRO A 501 -7.51 -10.24 13.35
C PRO A 501 -8.48 -9.54 14.31
N LEU A 502 -9.76 -9.81 14.15
CA LEU A 502 -10.82 -9.24 14.97
C LEU A 502 -11.27 -10.25 16.03
N ARG A 503 -11.32 -9.82 17.30
CA ARG A 503 -11.94 -10.60 18.38
C ARG A 503 -13.36 -10.12 18.60
N GLU A 504 -14.32 -11.04 18.53
CA GLU A 504 -15.73 -10.74 18.79
C GLU A 504 -15.95 -10.40 20.26
N ILE A 505 -16.56 -9.25 20.54
CA ILE A 505 -17.03 -8.86 21.88
C ILE A 505 -18.49 -9.31 22.04
N LYS A 506 -19.31 -8.99 21.04
CA LYS A 506 -20.71 -9.40 20.90
C LYS A 506 -21.10 -9.27 19.43
N ARG A 507 -22.33 -9.66 19.11
CA ARG A 507 -22.88 -9.52 17.75
C ARG A 507 -22.62 -8.12 17.20
N ASP A 508 -22.00 -8.08 16.02
CA ASP A 508 -21.69 -6.86 15.27
C ASP A 508 -20.67 -5.90 15.95
N GLU A 509 -20.03 -6.28 17.06
CA GLU A 509 -18.99 -5.48 17.72
C GLU A 509 -17.74 -6.33 18.02
N TYR A 510 -16.61 -5.83 17.51
CA TYR A 510 -15.31 -6.49 17.58
C TYR A 510 -14.25 -5.52 18.10
N GLU A 511 -13.14 -6.06 18.60
CA GLU A 511 -11.94 -5.30 18.94
C GLU A 511 -10.78 -5.64 18.01
N PHE A 512 -9.94 -4.63 17.79
CA PHE A 512 -8.63 -4.75 17.19
C PHE A 512 -7.63 -5.37 18.18
N PRO A 513 -6.51 -5.96 17.70
CA PRO A 513 -5.49 -6.49 18.59
C PRO A 513 -4.73 -5.38 19.33
N GLU A 514 -4.00 -5.74 20.39
CA GLU A 514 -3.20 -4.81 21.22
C GLU A 514 -1.90 -4.30 20.52
N TYR A 515 -1.78 -4.43 19.20
CA TYR A 515 -0.65 -3.97 18.40
C TYR A 515 -1.12 -3.25 17.12
N GLY A 516 -0.19 -2.54 16.47
CA GLY A 516 -0.46 -1.77 15.25
C GLY A 516 -1.08 -0.40 15.53
N LEU A 517 -1.85 0.12 14.57
CA LEU A 517 -2.38 1.49 14.61
C LEU A 517 -3.68 1.63 15.43
N TYR A 518 -4.43 0.54 15.57
CA TYR A 518 -5.78 0.53 16.18
C TYR A 518 -5.93 -0.14 17.56
N PRO A 519 -4.88 -0.36 18.38
CA PRO A 519 -5.06 -1.02 19.67
C PRO A 519 -5.97 -0.19 20.59
N GLY A 520 -6.81 -0.89 21.35
CA GLY A 520 -7.84 -0.34 22.23
C GLY A 520 -9.11 0.16 21.52
N GLU A 521 -9.11 0.21 20.18
CA GLU A 521 -10.27 0.67 19.41
C GLU A 521 -11.18 -0.48 18.98
N ARG A 522 -12.38 -0.12 18.52
CA ARG A 522 -13.44 -1.09 18.18
C ARG A 522 -13.85 -0.99 16.72
N LEU A 523 -14.46 -2.07 16.26
CA LEU A 523 -15.10 -2.18 14.97
C LEU A 523 -16.57 -2.57 15.17
N ARG A 524 -17.49 -1.79 14.59
CA ARG A 524 -18.94 -1.93 14.80
C ARG A 524 -19.69 -1.91 13.49
N PHE A 525 -20.42 -2.98 13.19
CA PHE A 525 -21.24 -3.01 11.99
C PHE A 525 -22.56 -2.26 12.15
N ARG A 526 -22.98 -1.59 11.08
CA ARG A 526 -24.27 -0.90 10.97
C ARG A 526 -25.21 -1.71 10.09
N ARG A 527 -26.43 -1.92 10.57
CA ARG A 527 -27.48 -2.65 9.85
C ARG A 527 -28.70 -1.77 9.61
N GLU A 528 -29.38 -2.03 8.51
CA GLU A 528 -30.76 -1.63 8.29
C GLU A 528 -31.74 -2.46 9.14
N LYS A 529 -33.00 -2.02 9.22
CA LYS A 529 -34.08 -2.74 9.93
C LYS A 529 -34.32 -4.16 9.38
N ASN A 530 -34.04 -4.39 8.09
CA ASN A 530 -34.13 -5.70 7.43
C ASN A 530 -32.93 -6.62 7.74
N GLY A 531 -31.95 -6.15 8.52
CA GLY A 531 -30.74 -6.90 8.88
C GLY A 531 -29.57 -6.76 7.89
N LYS A 532 -29.74 -6.10 6.73
CA LYS A 532 -28.67 -5.86 5.76
C LYS A 532 -27.59 -4.96 6.35
N ILE A 533 -26.33 -5.31 6.14
CA ILE A 533 -25.19 -4.48 6.54
C ILE A 533 -25.07 -3.32 5.56
N ILE A 534 -24.99 -2.11 6.09
CA ILE A 534 -24.85 -0.86 5.30
C ILE A 534 -23.51 -0.17 5.51
N GLY A 535 -22.75 -0.56 6.53
CA GLY A 535 -21.45 0.02 6.79
C GLY A 535 -20.79 -0.58 8.02
N VAL A 536 -19.56 -0.17 8.26
CA VAL A 536 -18.77 -0.54 9.41
C VAL A 536 -18.08 0.70 9.98
N GLU A 537 -18.24 0.93 11.28
CA GLU A 537 -17.51 1.94 12.01
C GLU A 537 -16.22 1.31 12.56
N ALA A 538 -15.07 1.69 12.02
CA ALA A 538 -13.76 1.28 12.51
C ALA A 538 -13.09 2.49 13.16
N ALA A 539 -12.69 2.37 14.43
CA ALA A 539 -12.00 3.47 15.13
C ALA A 539 -12.79 4.80 15.16
N GLY A 540 -14.12 4.72 15.24
CA GLY A 540 -15.01 5.88 15.22
C GLY A 540 -15.28 6.48 13.84
N VAL A 541 -14.65 5.95 12.78
CA VAL A 541 -14.85 6.36 11.39
C VAL A 541 -15.80 5.40 10.68
N LEU A 542 -16.84 5.93 10.03
CA LEU A 542 -17.83 5.13 9.30
C LEU A 542 -17.42 4.88 7.85
N PHE A 543 -17.19 3.62 7.51
CA PHE A 543 -16.97 3.14 6.15
C PHE A 543 -18.27 2.55 5.62
N GLN A 544 -18.87 3.19 4.61
CA GLN A 544 -20.11 2.72 3.98
C GLN A 544 -19.85 1.43 3.18
N ARG A 545 -20.78 0.47 3.19
CA ARG A 545 -20.66 -0.76 2.40
C ARG A 545 -20.67 -0.39 0.92
N ARG A 546 -19.65 -0.84 0.18
CA ARG A 546 -19.53 -0.60 -1.25
C ARG A 546 -20.52 -1.48 -2.00
N LYS A 547 -21.06 -0.95 -3.09
CA LYS A 547 -21.87 -1.72 -4.04
C LYS A 547 -20.96 -2.23 -5.13
N ILE A 548 -20.82 -3.56 -5.22
CA ILE A 548 -20.05 -4.21 -6.27
C ILE A 548 -21.03 -4.96 -7.16
N ASP A 549 -21.06 -4.60 -8.45
CA ASP A 549 -21.94 -5.26 -9.41
C ASP A 549 -21.52 -6.73 -9.57
N GLY A 550 -22.49 -7.65 -9.47
CA GLY A 550 -22.23 -9.10 -9.52
C GLY A 550 -21.95 -9.78 -8.18
N GLU A 551 -21.76 -9.02 -7.09
CA GLU A 551 -21.50 -9.58 -5.74
C GLU A 551 -22.61 -10.50 -5.23
N GLU A 552 -23.87 -10.17 -5.52
CA GLU A 552 -25.04 -10.95 -5.08
C GLU A 552 -25.33 -12.18 -5.98
N GLY A 553 -24.32 -12.66 -6.74
CA GLY A 553 -24.37 -13.91 -7.51
C GLY A 553 -24.97 -13.81 -8.92
N GLY A 554 -25.35 -12.61 -9.35
CA GLY A 554 -25.74 -12.35 -10.74
C GLY A 554 -24.53 -12.20 -11.65
N THR A 555 -24.69 -12.51 -12.94
CA THR A 555 -23.66 -12.18 -13.94
C THR A 555 -23.56 -10.66 -14.08
N PHE A 556 -22.36 -10.13 -13.83
CA PHE A 556 -22.01 -8.73 -14.06
C PHE A 556 -22.42 -8.30 -15.47
N LYS A 557 -22.87 -7.04 -15.63
CA LYS A 557 -23.28 -6.48 -16.93
C LYS A 557 -22.72 -5.08 -17.12
N ILE A 558 -22.35 -4.74 -18.34
CA ILE A 558 -22.12 -3.35 -18.75
C ILE A 558 -23.29 -2.82 -19.56
N ARG A 559 -23.35 -1.50 -19.71
CA ARG A 559 -24.13 -0.85 -20.76
C ARG A 559 -23.19 -0.66 -21.97
N PRO A 560 -23.41 -1.36 -23.10
CA PRO A 560 -22.59 -1.18 -24.29
C PRO A 560 -22.63 0.28 -24.80
N LEU A 561 -21.49 0.80 -25.27
CA LEU A 561 -21.39 2.13 -25.87
C LEU A 561 -22.19 2.27 -27.19
N LYS A 562 -22.44 1.15 -27.88
CA LYS A 562 -23.21 1.07 -29.12
C LYS A 562 -24.18 -0.13 -29.09
N PRO A 563 -25.27 -0.11 -29.88
CA PRO A 563 -26.12 -1.30 -30.06
C PRO A 563 -25.33 -2.51 -30.56
N ILE A 564 -25.66 -3.71 -30.05
CA ILE A 564 -24.93 -4.94 -30.36
C ILE A 564 -24.87 -5.25 -31.86
N GLU A 565 -25.95 -5.04 -32.61
CA GLU A 565 -25.98 -5.33 -34.04
C GLU A 565 -25.15 -4.34 -34.87
N ALA A 566 -25.04 -3.08 -34.43
CA ALA A 566 -24.14 -2.11 -35.05
C ALA A 566 -22.67 -2.53 -34.83
N LEU A 567 -22.31 -2.89 -33.59
CA LEU A 567 -20.99 -3.43 -33.25
C LEU A 567 -20.65 -4.67 -34.08
N ARG A 568 -21.61 -5.59 -34.25
CA ARG A 568 -21.42 -6.82 -35.02
C ARG A 568 -21.13 -6.51 -36.49
N THR A 569 -21.93 -5.62 -37.09
CA THR A 569 -21.77 -5.21 -38.49
C THR A 569 -20.41 -4.55 -38.72
N GLU A 570 -20.04 -3.60 -37.87
CA GLU A 570 -18.74 -2.91 -37.93
C GLU A 570 -17.57 -3.89 -37.74
N ALA A 571 -17.66 -4.79 -36.77
CA ALA A 571 -16.59 -5.75 -36.48
C ALA A 571 -16.41 -6.80 -37.59
N LEU A 572 -17.50 -7.26 -38.21
CA LEU A 572 -17.45 -8.21 -39.34
C LEU A 572 -16.91 -7.58 -40.63
N ALA A 573 -17.07 -6.28 -40.81
CA ALA A 573 -16.49 -5.54 -41.94
C ALA A 573 -15.00 -5.20 -41.74
N ALA A 574 -14.51 -5.25 -40.50
CA ALA A 574 -13.12 -4.95 -40.16
C ALA A 574 -12.20 -6.17 -40.39
N GLN A 575 -10.90 -5.89 -40.51
CA GLN A 575 -9.85 -6.90 -40.62
C GLN A 575 -8.93 -6.85 -39.39
N PRO A 576 -8.40 -8.00 -38.93
CA PRO A 576 -7.40 -8.02 -37.88
C PRO A 576 -6.13 -7.27 -38.30
N PRO A 577 -5.31 -6.81 -37.33
CA PRO A 577 -4.00 -6.25 -37.65
C PRO A 577 -3.17 -7.29 -38.40
N ARG A 578 -2.41 -6.82 -39.41
CA ARG A 578 -1.50 -7.68 -40.15
C ARG A 578 -0.33 -8.08 -39.26
N GLU A 579 -0.03 -9.36 -39.22
CA GLU A 579 1.13 -9.90 -38.50
C GLU A 579 2.19 -10.42 -39.47
N GLU A 580 3.45 -10.19 -39.14
CA GLU A 580 4.60 -10.74 -39.85
C GLU A 580 5.38 -11.63 -38.88
N GLY A 581 5.76 -12.82 -39.33
CA GLY A 581 6.51 -13.78 -38.51
C GLY A 581 6.29 -15.23 -38.94
N GLU A 582 7.19 -16.10 -38.48
CA GLU A 582 7.03 -17.54 -38.61
C GLU A 582 6.09 -18.06 -37.53
N PHE A 583 4.86 -18.38 -37.93
CA PHE A 583 3.83 -18.93 -37.06
C PHE A 583 3.64 -20.43 -37.25
N TYR A 584 3.27 -21.12 -36.18
CA TYR A 584 2.82 -22.49 -36.24
C TYR A 584 1.51 -22.60 -37.00
N LYS A 585 1.34 -23.72 -37.71
CA LYS A 585 0.06 -24.05 -38.34
C LYS A 585 -0.99 -24.25 -37.25
N SER A 586 -2.13 -23.57 -37.39
CA SER A 586 -3.26 -23.70 -36.47
C SER A 586 -3.84 -25.12 -36.52
N ASP A 587 -4.11 -25.69 -35.34
CA ASP A 587 -4.71 -27.01 -35.12
C ASP A 587 -5.66 -26.88 -33.91
N LEU A 588 -6.77 -26.18 -34.16
CA LEU A 588 -7.82 -25.99 -33.17
C LEU A 588 -8.60 -27.30 -32.99
N VAL A 589 -8.69 -27.76 -31.74
CA VAL A 589 -9.39 -28.99 -31.38
C VAL A 589 -10.45 -28.72 -30.33
N SER A 590 -11.58 -29.42 -30.42
CA SER A 590 -12.64 -29.33 -29.43
C SER A 590 -12.21 -30.00 -28.12
N LEU A 591 -12.42 -29.33 -26.98
CA LEU A 591 -12.07 -29.90 -25.68
C LEU A 591 -12.90 -31.15 -25.35
N SER A 592 -14.19 -31.15 -25.71
CA SER A 592 -15.09 -32.27 -25.44
C SER A 592 -14.76 -33.53 -26.24
N SER A 593 -14.03 -33.43 -27.36
CA SER A 593 -13.56 -34.59 -28.10
C SER A 593 -12.31 -35.23 -27.49
N LEU A 594 -11.54 -34.47 -26.69
CA LEU A 594 -10.36 -34.98 -25.98
C LEU A 594 -10.71 -35.56 -24.60
N ASP A 595 -11.63 -34.93 -23.87
CA ASP A 595 -12.14 -35.43 -22.60
C ASP A 595 -13.60 -34.96 -22.40
N SER A 596 -14.54 -35.88 -22.52
CA SER A 596 -15.98 -35.62 -22.40
C SER A 596 -16.45 -35.29 -20.98
N THR A 597 -15.58 -35.42 -19.97
CA THR A 597 -15.88 -35.07 -18.57
C THR A 597 -15.58 -33.60 -18.24
N ILE A 598 -14.97 -32.86 -19.16
CA ILE A 598 -14.86 -31.40 -19.09
C ILE A 598 -16.25 -30.80 -19.31
N LYS A 599 -16.69 -29.93 -18.40
CA LYS A 599 -17.99 -29.24 -18.52
C LYS A 599 -17.83 -27.98 -19.33
N LEU A 600 -18.85 -27.68 -20.15
CA LEU A 600 -18.91 -26.44 -20.91
C LEU A 600 -20.05 -25.58 -20.36
N ASP A 601 -19.72 -24.34 -20.04
CA ASP A 601 -20.65 -23.25 -19.74
C ASP A 601 -20.20 -22.04 -20.57
N ILE A 602 -20.30 -22.16 -21.90
CA ILE A 602 -19.77 -21.18 -22.85
C ILE A 602 -20.63 -19.92 -22.82
N ARG A 603 -20.16 -18.92 -22.06
CA ARG A 603 -20.94 -17.75 -21.67
C ARG A 603 -21.36 -16.90 -22.85
N TYR A 604 -20.51 -16.85 -23.88
CA TYR A 604 -20.74 -16.09 -25.10
C TYR A 604 -21.59 -16.82 -26.15
N ALA A 605 -21.98 -18.08 -25.90
CA ALA A 605 -23.02 -18.80 -26.67
C ALA A 605 -24.44 -18.59 -26.09
N SER A 606 -24.58 -17.77 -25.05
CA SER A 606 -25.86 -17.44 -24.40
C SER A 606 -25.91 -15.94 -24.07
N LYS A 607 -27.01 -15.45 -23.46
CA LYS A 607 -27.09 -14.07 -22.92
C LYS A 607 -26.45 -13.93 -21.53
N ASN A 608 -25.88 -15.00 -21.00
CA ASN A 608 -25.34 -15.06 -19.65
C ASN A 608 -23.89 -14.55 -19.56
N ASN A 609 -23.61 -13.36 -20.09
CA ASN A 609 -22.29 -12.70 -20.12
C ASN A 609 -22.43 -11.18 -19.91
N PHE A 610 -21.31 -10.46 -19.77
CA PHE A 610 -21.30 -9.03 -19.48
C PHE A 610 -22.06 -8.12 -20.47
N MET A 611 -22.32 -8.60 -21.68
CA MET A 611 -22.99 -7.86 -22.76
C MET A 611 -24.47 -8.23 -22.96
N ASN A 612 -24.97 -9.23 -22.23
CA ASN A 612 -26.35 -9.73 -22.35
C ASN A 612 -26.75 -10.12 -23.80
N SER A 613 -25.81 -10.64 -24.59
CA SER A 613 -26.05 -11.01 -26.00
C SER A 613 -25.30 -12.27 -26.39
N VAL A 614 -25.68 -12.88 -27.50
CA VAL A 614 -25.06 -14.11 -28.05
C VAL A 614 -24.02 -13.73 -29.09
N PHE A 615 -22.81 -14.25 -28.96
CA PHE A 615 -21.68 -13.98 -29.86
C PHE A 615 -21.20 -15.22 -30.62
N TYR A 616 -21.36 -16.40 -30.01
CA TYR A 616 -21.04 -17.68 -30.63
C TYR A 616 -22.33 -18.40 -31.03
N SER A 617 -22.29 -19.06 -32.18
CA SER A 617 -23.39 -19.89 -32.69
C SER A 617 -23.54 -21.23 -31.98
N GLU A 618 -22.44 -21.73 -31.40
CA GLU A 618 -22.38 -23.03 -30.74
C GLU A 618 -21.70 -22.93 -29.38
N ALA A 619 -22.20 -23.70 -28.40
CA ALA A 619 -21.60 -23.81 -27.08
C ALA A 619 -20.44 -24.83 -27.06
N LYS A 620 -19.43 -24.61 -27.91
CA LYS A 620 -18.19 -25.40 -27.97
C LYS A 620 -16.99 -24.59 -27.45
N ALA A 621 -15.97 -25.29 -26.97
CA ALA A 621 -14.67 -24.69 -26.66
C ALA A 621 -13.58 -25.35 -27.51
N PHE A 622 -12.77 -24.51 -28.17
CA PHE A 622 -11.63 -24.94 -28.96
C PHE A 622 -10.35 -24.33 -28.40
N LEU A 623 -9.25 -25.07 -28.45
CA LEU A 623 -7.89 -24.57 -28.18
C LEU A 623 -6.93 -25.15 -29.22
N GLN A 624 -5.76 -24.54 -29.39
CA GLN A 624 -4.66 -25.17 -30.12
C GLN A 624 -4.31 -26.49 -29.45
N ARG A 625 -4.09 -27.55 -30.23
CA ARG A 625 -3.87 -28.92 -29.71
C ARG A 625 -2.89 -28.99 -28.51
N PRO A 626 -1.70 -28.37 -28.52
CA PRO A 626 -0.80 -28.41 -27.37
C PRO A 626 -1.41 -27.81 -26.09
N ALA A 627 -2.14 -26.70 -26.21
CA ALA A 627 -2.85 -26.07 -25.09
C ALA A 627 -4.04 -26.93 -24.63
N ALA A 628 -4.79 -27.52 -25.56
CA ALA A 628 -5.91 -28.41 -25.27
C ALA A 628 -5.46 -29.65 -24.49
N GLU A 629 -4.38 -30.31 -24.93
CA GLU A 629 -3.79 -31.46 -24.26
C GLU A 629 -3.22 -31.12 -22.89
N ALA A 630 -2.61 -29.93 -22.74
CA ALA A 630 -2.17 -29.42 -21.45
C ALA A 630 -3.33 -29.21 -20.48
N LEU A 631 -4.42 -28.60 -20.94
CA LEU A 631 -5.63 -28.43 -20.13
C LEU A 631 -6.23 -29.77 -19.69
N VAL A 632 -6.24 -30.78 -20.57
CA VAL A 632 -6.72 -32.13 -20.23
C VAL A 632 -5.86 -32.77 -19.14
N ARG A 633 -4.53 -32.56 -19.16
CA ARG A 633 -3.65 -33.05 -18.07
C ARG A 633 -3.94 -32.34 -16.75
N ALA A 634 -4.14 -31.02 -16.75
CA ALA A 634 -4.54 -30.27 -15.56
C ALA A 634 -5.91 -30.75 -15.04
N HIS A 635 -6.89 -30.92 -15.93
CA HIS A 635 -8.21 -31.44 -15.61
C HIS A 635 -8.17 -32.81 -14.93
N ARG A 636 -7.33 -33.72 -15.43
CA ARG A 636 -7.18 -35.08 -14.86
C ARG A 636 -6.55 -35.03 -13.47
N LYS A 637 -5.52 -34.21 -13.26
CA LYS A 637 -4.88 -34.04 -11.93
C LYS A 637 -5.85 -33.50 -10.87
N LEU A 638 -6.78 -32.62 -11.27
CA LEU A 638 -7.78 -32.07 -10.34
C LEU A 638 -8.79 -33.10 -9.83
N LYS A 639 -8.96 -34.23 -10.53
CA LYS A 639 -9.89 -35.30 -10.11
C LYS A 639 -9.50 -35.90 -8.77
N ASP A 640 -8.20 -36.00 -8.50
CA ASP A 640 -7.67 -36.50 -7.23
C ASP A 640 -8.03 -35.58 -6.04
N LEU A 641 -8.31 -34.31 -6.32
CA LEU A 641 -8.77 -33.31 -5.35
C LEU A 641 -10.31 -33.19 -5.29
N GLY A 642 -11.04 -33.98 -6.08
CA GLY A 642 -12.50 -33.95 -6.14
C GLY A 642 -13.08 -32.87 -7.05
N TYR A 643 -12.28 -32.28 -7.94
CA TYR A 643 -12.71 -31.21 -8.86
C TYR A 643 -12.56 -31.60 -10.33
N GLY A 644 -13.38 -30.98 -11.17
CA GLY A 644 -13.22 -30.95 -12.61
C GLY A 644 -13.16 -29.51 -13.14
N LEU A 645 -12.90 -29.34 -14.43
CA LEU A 645 -12.85 -28.03 -15.09
C LEU A 645 -14.15 -27.73 -15.80
N MET A 646 -14.64 -26.50 -15.63
CA MET A 646 -15.76 -25.93 -16.37
C MET A 646 -15.25 -24.76 -17.20
N ILE A 647 -15.47 -24.82 -18.51
CA ILE A 647 -14.94 -23.85 -19.47
C ILE A 647 -15.99 -22.78 -19.78
N HIS A 648 -15.60 -21.52 -19.66
CA HIS A 648 -16.41 -20.33 -19.97
C HIS A 648 -16.08 -19.74 -21.34
N ASP A 649 -14.81 -19.74 -21.73
CA ASP A 649 -14.36 -19.34 -23.06
C ASP A 649 -13.05 -20.03 -23.45
N GLY A 650 -12.78 -20.13 -24.75
CA GLY A 650 -11.56 -20.71 -25.32
C GLY A 650 -11.10 -19.88 -26.51
N TYR A 651 -10.97 -20.48 -27.69
CA TYR A 651 -10.78 -19.74 -28.92
C TYR A 651 -11.93 -18.75 -29.16
N ARG A 652 -11.58 -17.48 -29.36
CA ARG A 652 -12.52 -16.39 -29.65
C ARG A 652 -12.20 -15.82 -31.03
N PRO A 653 -13.12 -15.75 -32.00
CA PRO A 653 -12.83 -15.11 -33.28
C PRO A 653 -12.52 -13.62 -33.09
N TRP A 654 -11.55 -13.07 -33.83
CA TRP A 654 -11.08 -11.68 -33.65
C TRP A 654 -12.20 -10.62 -33.66
N PHE A 655 -13.22 -10.77 -34.51
CA PHE A 655 -14.31 -9.80 -34.58
C PHE A 655 -15.07 -9.68 -33.24
N VAL A 656 -15.15 -10.74 -32.44
CA VAL A 656 -15.79 -10.71 -31.11
C VAL A 656 -14.95 -9.88 -30.13
N THR A 657 -13.61 -10.02 -30.16
CA THR A 657 -12.71 -9.14 -29.39
C THR A 657 -12.92 -7.68 -29.76
N LYS A 658 -13.04 -7.37 -31.06
CA LYS A 658 -13.34 -6.01 -31.52
C LYS A 658 -14.69 -5.50 -30.98
N MET A 659 -15.74 -6.33 -31.02
CA MET A 659 -17.03 -5.98 -30.44
C MET A 659 -16.93 -5.69 -28.94
N PHE A 660 -16.18 -6.50 -28.17
CA PHE A 660 -15.98 -6.30 -26.74
C PHE A 660 -15.29 -4.97 -26.46
N TRP A 661 -14.22 -4.67 -27.18
CA TRP A 661 -13.49 -3.41 -27.04
C TRP A 661 -14.34 -2.18 -27.37
N ASP A 662 -15.01 -2.19 -28.52
CA ASP A 662 -15.81 -1.05 -29.00
C ASP A 662 -17.07 -0.83 -28.13
N ALA A 663 -17.56 -1.88 -27.48
CA ALA A 663 -18.69 -1.79 -26.55
C ALA A 663 -18.30 -1.29 -25.15
N THR A 664 -17.06 -1.49 -24.74
CA THR A 664 -16.64 -1.31 -23.35
C THR A 664 -16.17 0.13 -23.10
N PRO A 665 -16.72 0.82 -22.06
CA PRO A 665 -16.22 2.12 -21.61
C PRO A 665 -14.72 2.09 -21.32
N GLU A 666 -14.03 3.19 -21.57
CA GLU A 666 -12.57 3.27 -21.49
C GLU A 666 -12.01 2.84 -20.13
N GLU A 667 -12.67 3.27 -19.05
CA GLU A 667 -12.30 2.95 -17.67
C GLU A 667 -12.42 1.45 -17.32
N LYS A 668 -13.11 0.66 -18.15
CA LYS A 668 -13.29 -0.80 -17.99
C LYS A 668 -12.49 -1.62 -19.01
N ARG A 669 -11.76 -0.97 -19.93
CA ARG A 669 -11.04 -1.67 -20.99
C ARG A 669 -9.87 -2.52 -20.51
N VAL A 670 -9.47 -2.39 -19.24
CA VAL A 670 -8.48 -3.30 -18.62
C VAL A 670 -8.93 -4.77 -18.65
N PHE A 671 -10.24 -5.04 -18.67
CA PHE A 671 -10.82 -6.39 -18.71
C PHE A 671 -11.11 -6.91 -20.13
N VAL A 672 -10.80 -6.14 -21.18
CA VAL A 672 -11.02 -6.58 -22.57
C VAL A 672 -9.78 -6.32 -23.42
N ALA A 673 -9.42 -7.29 -24.25
CA ALA A 673 -8.23 -7.18 -25.08
C ALA A 673 -8.37 -6.10 -26.18
N ASP A 674 -7.31 -5.33 -26.38
CA ASP A 674 -7.19 -4.36 -27.48
C ASP A 674 -7.11 -5.10 -28.83
N PRO A 675 -8.10 -4.94 -29.73
CA PRO A 675 -8.17 -5.66 -30.99
C PRO A 675 -7.02 -5.29 -31.94
N LEU A 676 -6.36 -4.14 -31.76
CA LEU A 676 -5.19 -3.74 -32.55
C LEU A 676 -3.94 -4.59 -32.25
N LYS A 677 -3.92 -5.28 -31.10
CA LYS A 677 -2.86 -6.22 -30.70
C LYS A 677 -3.28 -7.69 -30.86
N GLY A 678 -4.58 -7.93 -31.11
CA GLY A 678 -5.22 -9.23 -30.96
C GLY A 678 -5.25 -9.70 -29.50
N SER A 679 -5.86 -10.86 -29.26
CA SER A 679 -5.86 -11.50 -27.94
C SER A 679 -5.31 -12.93 -27.99
N ARG A 680 -4.93 -13.48 -26.84
CA ARG A 680 -4.53 -14.89 -26.73
C ARG A 680 -5.69 -15.85 -27.02
N HIS A 681 -6.93 -15.46 -26.72
CA HIS A 681 -8.11 -16.21 -27.17
C HIS A 681 -8.20 -16.24 -28.69
N ASN A 682 -7.87 -15.14 -29.40
CA ASN A 682 -7.85 -15.15 -30.87
C ASN A 682 -6.82 -16.11 -31.46
N ARG A 683 -5.82 -16.49 -30.68
CA ARG A 683 -4.77 -17.43 -31.10
C ARG A 683 -5.09 -18.88 -30.71
N GLY A 684 -6.18 -19.11 -29.97
CA GLY A 684 -6.55 -20.42 -29.44
C GLY A 684 -5.66 -20.88 -28.28
N CYS A 685 -4.96 -19.95 -27.63
CA CYS A 685 -4.00 -20.23 -26.58
C CYS A 685 -4.39 -19.58 -25.24
N ALA A 686 -5.64 -19.17 -25.07
CA ALA A 686 -6.18 -18.76 -23.78
C ALA A 686 -7.49 -19.46 -23.50
N VAL A 687 -7.76 -19.65 -22.21
CA VAL A 687 -8.97 -20.29 -21.72
C VAL A 687 -9.45 -19.57 -20.47
N ASP A 688 -10.76 -19.33 -20.42
CA ASP A 688 -11.45 -18.83 -19.24
C ASP A 688 -12.19 -20.00 -18.59
N LEU A 689 -11.97 -20.24 -17.31
CA LEU A 689 -12.51 -21.42 -16.64
C LEU A 689 -12.67 -21.28 -15.12
N THR A 690 -13.43 -22.21 -14.56
CA THR A 690 -13.56 -22.39 -13.10
C THR A 690 -13.50 -23.88 -12.75
N LEU A 691 -13.44 -24.17 -11.44
CA LEU A 691 -13.61 -25.51 -10.91
C LEU A 691 -15.09 -25.85 -10.82
N TYR A 692 -15.44 -27.12 -11.01
CA TYR A 692 -16.70 -27.68 -10.56
C TYR A 692 -16.45 -28.86 -9.60
N ASP A 693 -17.31 -29.02 -8.61
CA ASP A 693 -17.21 -30.12 -7.64
C ASP A 693 -17.73 -31.42 -8.28
N LEU A 694 -16.93 -32.49 -8.26
CA LEU A 694 -17.28 -33.76 -8.90
C LEU A 694 -18.48 -34.47 -8.24
N LYS A 695 -18.73 -34.24 -6.94
CA LYS A 695 -19.82 -34.90 -6.19
C LYS A 695 -21.16 -34.26 -6.50
N ILE A 696 -21.23 -32.93 -6.51
CA ILE A 696 -22.48 -32.19 -6.72
C ILE A 696 -22.66 -31.71 -8.17
N GLY A 697 -21.60 -31.72 -8.97
CA GLY A 697 -21.61 -31.30 -10.37
C GLY A 697 -21.79 -29.80 -10.60
N LYS A 698 -21.68 -28.96 -9.57
CA LYS A 698 -21.89 -27.50 -9.66
C LYS A 698 -20.56 -26.73 -9.68
N PRO A 699 -20.54 -25.51 -10.27
CA PRO A 699 -19.40 -24.62 -10.15
C PRO A 699 -19.02 -24.39 -8.68
N VAL A 700 -17.73 -24.37 -8.41
CA VAL A 700 -17.17 -24.03 -7.11
C VAL A 700 -17.25 -22.52 -6.92
N GLU A 701 -17.60 -22.10 -5.72
CA GLU A 701 -17.63 -20.68 -5.36
C GLU A 701 -16.22 -20.10 -5.26
N MET A 702 -16.00 -18.98 -5.96
CA MET A 702 -14.73 -18.25 -6.05
C MET A 702 -14.87 -16.85 -5.46
N VAL A 703 -13.82 -16.04 -5.50
CA VAL A 703 -13.82 -14.69 -4.92
C VAL A 703 -14.73 -13.71 -5.66
N SER A 704 -15.00 -13.94 -6.94
CA SER A 704 -15.93 -13.21 -7.83
C SER A 704 -16.61 -14.17 -8.80
N GLY A 705 -17.61 -13.65 -9.53
CA GLY A 705 -18.14 -14.33 -10.70
C GLY A 705 -17.20 -14.20 -11.91
N TYR A 706 -17.36 -15.10 -12.88
CA TYR A 706 -16.74 -14.93 -14.20
C TYR A 706 -17.26 -13.66 -14.89
N ASP A 707 -16.41 -12.99 -15.66
CA ASP A 707 -16.74 -11.81 -16.48
C ASP A 707 -17.10 -10.58 -15.62
N GLU A 708 -16.66 -10.54 -14.36
CA GLU A 708 -16.89 -9.44 -13.41
C GLU A 708 -15.83 -8.36 -13.56
N PHE A 709 -16.20 -7.11 -13.91
CA PHE A 709 -15.24 -6.01 -14.05
C PHE A 709 -15.09 -5.26 -12.72
N SER A 710 -14.56 -5.95 -11.72
CA SER A 710 -14.29 -5.41 -10.39
C SER A 710 -12.91 -5.86 -9.89
N ASP A 711 -12.43 -5.25 -8.82
CA ASP A 711 -11.18 -5.65 -8.16
C ASP A 711 -11.19 -7.12 -7.71
N ARG A 712 -12.37 -7.71 -7.50
CA ARG A 712 -12.51 -9.13 -7.13
C ARG A 712 -12.09 -10.07 -8.25
N ALA A 713 -11.94 -9.60 -9.48
CA ALA A 713 -11.45 -10.38 -10.62
C ALA A 713 -9.96 -10.70 -10.52
N PHE A 714 -9.20 -9.93 -9.75
CA PHE A 714 -7.75 -10.03 -9.76
C PHE A 714 -7.27 -11.36 -9.11
N PRO A 715 -6.21 -11.99 -9.66
CA PRO A 715 -5.63 -13.23 -9.11
C PRO A 715 -5.14 -13.08 -7.66
N GLU A 716 -4.75 -11.88 -7.26
CA GLU A 716 -4.24 -11.59 -5.92
C GLU A 716 -5.27 -10.93 -5.00
N TYR A 717 -6.53 -10.78 -5.43
CA TYR A 717 -7.57 -10.11 -4.64
C TYR A 717 -7.62 -10.65 -3.20
N PRO A 718 -7.53 -9.79 -2.18
CA PRO A 718 -7.34 -10.22 -0.79
C PRO A 718 -8.64 -10.64 -0.10
N GLY A 719 -9.79 -10.13 -0.54
CA GLY A 719 -11.08 -10.31 0.12
C GLY A 719 -11.66 -11.73 0.08
N GLY A 720 -12.92 -11.87 0.50
CA GLY A 720 -13.63 -13.15 0.56
C GLY A 720 -13.17 -14.09 1.69
N THR A 721 -13.32 -15.39 1.48
CA THR A 721 -13.00 -16.44 2.46
C THR A 721 -11.69 -17.16 2.13
N SER A 722 -11.07 -17.78 3.14
CA SER A 722 -9.94 -18.69 2.92
C SER A 722 -10.32 -19.84 1.99
N LEU A 723 -11.56 -20.33 2.02
CA LEU A 723 -12.02 -21.39 1.12
C LEU A 723 -12.06 -20.94 -0.35
N GLN A 724 -12.62 -19.76 -0.64
CA GLN A 724 -12.64 -19.19 -2.00
C GLN A 724 -11.23 -18.94 -2.54
N ARG A 725 -10.33 -18.36 -1.73
CA ARG A 725 -8.94 -18.13 -2.14
C ARG A 725 -8.17 -19.44 -2.32
N TRP A 726 -8.45 -20.46 -1.50
CA TRP A 726 -7.87 -21.79 -1.67
C TRP A 726 -8.34 -22.46 -2.96
N HIS A 727 -9.62 -22.35 -3.34
CA HIS A 727 -10.08 -22.86 -4.64
C HIS A 727 -9.41 -22.17 -5.83
N ARG A 728 -9.26 -20.83 -5.76
CA ARG A 728 -8.51 -20.06 -6.77
C ARG A 728 -7.07 -20.56 -6.89
N GLU A 729 -6.41 -20.81 -5.76
CA GLU A 729 -5.04 -21.31 -5.75
C GLU A 729 -4.92 -22.74 -6.28
N VAL A 730 -5.84 -23.64 -5.92
CA VAL A 730 -5.91 -25.01 -6.47
C VAL A 730 -6.03 -24.96 -7.99
N LEU A 731 -6.89 -24.09 -8.51
CA LEU A 731 -7.06 -23.92 -9.94
C LEU A 731 -5.77 -23.41 -10.60
N ARG A 732 -5.22 -22.31 -10.09
CA ARG A 732 -3.99 -21.70 -10.60
C ARG A 732 -2.84 -22.68 -10.61
N SER A 733 -2.55 -23.33 -9.48
CA SER A 733 -1.48 -24.32 -9.34
C SER A 733 -1.62 -25.47 -10.34
N ALA A 734 -2.85 -25.97 -10.58
CA ALA A 734 -3.09 -27.04 -11.55
C ALA A 734 -2.83 -26.61 -13.00
N MET A 735 -3.20 -25.37 -13.35
CA MET A 735 -2.99 -24.81 -14.69
C MET A 735 -1.51 -24.46 -14.93
N GLU A 736 -0.85 -23.80 -13.97
CA GLU A 736 0.56 -23.40 -14.08
C GLU A 736 1.50 -24.61 -14.17
N ALA A 737 1.17 -25.71 -13.48
CA ALA A 737 1.91 -26.97 -13.60
C ALA A 737 1.89 -27.57 -15.02
N GLU A 738 1.00 -27.11 -15.91
CA GLU A 738 0.87 -27.58 -17.29
C GLU A 738 1.26 -26.52 -18.33
N GLY A 739 1.94 -25.44 -17.92
CA GLY A 739 2.50 -24.43 -18.83
C GLY A 739 1.53 -23.31 -19.21
N PHE A 740 0.52 -23.06 -18.38
CA PHE A 740 -0.29 -21.86 -18.44
C PHE A 740 0.21 -20.80 -17.45
N ASP A 741 -0.04 -19.53 -17.75
CA ASP A 741 0.15 -18.42 -16.83
C ASP A 741 -1.21 -17.75 -16.56
N VAL A 742 -1.52 -17.43 -15.31
CA VAL A 742 -2.74 -16.67 -14.99
C VAL A 742 -2.61 -15.23 -15.48
N TYR A 743 -3.66 -14.67 -16.09
CA TYR A 743 -3.67 -13.27 -16.50
C TYR A 743 -3.73 -12.35 -15.29
N GLU A 744 -2.91 -11.31 -15.28
CA GLU A 744 -2.68 -10.47 -14.10
C GLU A 744 -3.94 -9.72 -13.60
N TRP A 745 -4.97 -9.58 -14.44
CA TRP A 745 -6.24 -8.89 -14.13
C TRP A 745 -7.40 -9.86 -13.83
N GLU A 746 -7.28 -11.14 -14.17
CA GLU A 746 -8.40 -12.10 -14.17
C GLU A 746 -7.98 -13.47 -13.63
N TRP A 747 -8.51 -13.87 -12.47
CA TRP A 747 -8.15 -15.14 -11.82
C TRP A 747 -8.61 -16.39 -12.60
N TRP A 748 -9.57 -16.24 -13.50
CA TRP A 748 -10.14 -17.33 -14.31
C TRP A 748 -9.45 -17.51 -15.66
N HIS A 749 -8.62 -16.55 -16.10
CA HIS A 749 -8.03 -16.51 -17.43
C HIS A 749 -6.61 -17.06 -17.42
N PHE A 750 -6.34 -18.02 -18.29
CA PHE A 750 -5.05 -18.69 -18.37
C PHE A 750 -4.49 -18.69 -19.79
N ASP A 751 -3.29 -18.12 -19.94
CA ASP A 751 -2.53 -18.03 -21.18
C ASP A 751 -1.57 -19.22 -21.32
N TYR A 752 -1.65 -19.96 -22.40
CA TYR A 752 -0.66 -21.00 -22.72
C TYR A 752 0.63 -20.38 -23.26
N ARG A 753 1.78 -20.78 -22.71
CA ARG A 753 3.11 -20.18 -22.95
C ARG A 753 3.49 -19.91 -24.42
N ASP A 754 3.01 -20.73 -25.36
CA ASP A 754 3.38 -20.64 -26.78
C ASP A 754 2.47 -19.71 -27.60
N TRP A 755 1.57 -18.95 -26.96
CA TRP A 755 0.56 -18.14 -27.65
C TRP A 755 1.13 -17.20 -28.73
N ARG A 756 2.35 -16.66 -28.52
CA ARG A 756 3.01 -15.75 -29.49
C ARG A 756 3.42 -16.45 -30.80
N ARG A 757 3.43 -17.78 -30.84
CA ARG A 757 3.78 -18.59 -32.02
C ARG A 757 2.59 -18.88 -32.93
N TYR A 758 1.39 -18.45 -32.58
CA TYR A 758 0.18 -18.63 -33.39
C TYR A 758 -0.33 -17.28 -33.88
N PRO A 759 -0.85 -17.16 -35.11
CA PRO A 759 -1.36 -15.90 -35.63
C PRO A 759 -2.74 -15.59 -35.04
N ILE A 760 -3.18 -14.33 -35.16
CA ILE A 760 -4.55 -13.92 -34.84
C ILE A 760 -5.53 -14.69 -35.74
N GLY A 761 -6.35 -15.52 -35.10
CA GLY A 761 -7.36 -16.33 -35.77
C GLY A 761 -8.66 -15.56 -36.04
N THR A 762 -9.22 -15.81 -37.22
CA THR A 762 -10.48 -15.21 -37.69
C THR A 762 -11.57 -16.24 -38.00
N LEU A 763 -11.27 -17.53 -37.86
CA LEU A 763 -12.22 -18.61 -38.12
C LEU A 763 -13.45 -18.44 -37.24
N ARG A 764 -14.63 -18.67 -37.82
CA ARG A 764 -15.86 -18.79 -37.05
C ARG A 764 -16.03 -20.23 -36.57
N PHE A 765 -16.82 -20.44 -35.52
CA PHE A 765 -16.95 -21.76 -34.88
C PHE A 765 -17.45 -22.84 -35.84
N GLU A 766 -18.33 -22.48 -36.78
CA GLU A 766 -18.90 -23.41 -37.78
C GLU A 766 -17.88 -23.82 -38.85
N ALA A 767 -16.78 -23.08 -38.97
CA ALA A 767 -15.70 -23.34 -39.92
C ALA A 767 -14.52 -24.10 -39.29
N ILE A 768 -14.59 -24.42 -38.00
CA ILE A 768 -13.58 -25.23 -37.31
C ILE A 768 -13.97 -26.71 -37.47
N PRO A 769 -13.09 -27.56 -38.06
CA PRO A 769 -13.38 -28.96 -38.36
C PRO A 769 -13.75 -29.84 -37.16
#